data_AF-A0A7M2WZK9-F1
#
_entry.id   AF-A0A7M2WZK9-F1
#
_cell.length_a   1.000
_cell.length_b   1.000
_cell.length_c   1.000
_cell.angle_alpha   90.00
_cell.angle_beta   90.00
_cell.angle_gamma   90.00
#
_symmetry.space_group_name_H-M   'P 1'
#
loop_
_entity.id
_entity.type
_entity.pdbx_description
1 polymer ?
#
loop_
_entity_poly.entity_id
_entity_poly.type
_entity_poly.pdbx_seq_one_letter_code
_entity_poly.pdbx_strand_id
1 'polypeptide(L)'
;MIQDLLLLALIRSRNEAADDVLVECLRFGNEAEQLRALDAIIQKKSVRALVGVLALFDRLPETLQLVVLKQIKAFHIAIREGGRSDDAAIRVAAMKLIARGRQGRLAYVLSENLHEANETVSRAAAEAMVALARWVASEAKALQRGIIENPSDINHPAATQQQAYDLLMEQRPEIEAAIARALDVHRGRHSQDLLRGAILLCDSTASRAFQILATPKHGGQTPMVRRLQQAPTSEHVDAFLLGASHGHLRSHFGTAFAHISEAPVLDALLRRTYWLKDNSLQLCIQQVGRGVWWSESDLARDLARRRPEESAKIGEWVCLSGTHEALQDERLEKLRQHAAESATARLRLLRIAARRPRGTSVVLLKNFLTDADERLMRIAAREIIRRRPPDYENLLLQLMTSAPPSVRKVVGRAIGQSGFEHFWNKFDRLPKPIRRQAGSAMLKLLPDAIVRLQKRLSVGPADQRLKALQIVYELGMAESMRDAVVAMCHDADPRLRSKAVMVAGQIPSVTPEMLVDRLLNDTDARVRANTIEVLENKADARFVPVLTERARSATNRERANAIKALFKMRVSTVSNQLFTMLRDDRAEHRISAMWTLRQIGWWQLLGEVGRLAKDDSNIRVRRYALNVLKGVADLSAAASSEAAGRKATGIGVAETPGPAVRRSA
;
A
#
# COMPACT_ATOMS: atom_id res chain seq x y z
N MET A 1 61.08 -28.18 -38.47
CA MET A 1 61.87 -29.30 -37.92
C MET A 1 63.16 -28.84 -37.24
N ILE A 2 64.13 -28.22 -37.94
CA ILE A 2 65.39 -27.76 -37.29
C ILE A 2 65.14 -26.62 -36.29
N GLN A 3 64.31 -25.63 -36.66
CA GLN A 3 63.95 -24.53 -35.76
C GLN A 3 63.20 -25.01 -34.50
N ASP A 4 62.33 -26.02 -34.64
CA ASP A 4 61.57 -26.59 -33.51
C ASP A 4 62.48 -27.34 -32.54
N LEU A 5 63.48 -28.07 -33.07
CA LEU A 5 64.50 -28.75 -32.26
C LEU A 5 65.40 -27.74 -31.52
N LEU A 6 65.75 -26.62 -32.15
CA LEU A 6 66.53 -25.55 -31.52
C LEU A 6 65.74 -24.90 -30.38
N LEU A 7 64.47 -24.55 -30.60
CA LEU A 7 63.61 -24.00 -29.55
C LEU A 7 63.46 -24.98 -28.37
N LEU A 8 63.26 -26.27 -28.64
CA LEU A 8 63.21 -27.29 -27.59
C LEU A 8 64.51 -27.40 -26.79
N ALA A 9 65.66 -27.25 -27.45
CA ALA A 9 66.96 -27.22 -26.77
C ALA A 9 67.10 -25.96 -25.89
N LEU A 10 66.70 -24.79 -26.38
CA LEU A 10 66.72 -23.53 -25.62
C LEU A 10 65.78 -23.58 -24.40
N ILE A 11 64.58 -24.14 -24.55
CA ILE A 11 63.63 -24.33 -23.44
C ILE A 11 64.23 -25.22 -22.34
N ARG A 12 64.84 -26.35 -22.72
CA ARG A 12 65.40 -27.34 -21.78
C ARG A 12 66.74 -26.93 -21.15
N SER A 13 67.49 -26.02 -21.79
CA SER A 13 68.79 -25.57 -21.31
C SER A 13 68.69 -24.89 -19.93
N ARG A 14 69.68 -25.06 -19.05
CA ARG A 14 69.77 -24.27 -17.80
C ARG A 14 70.69 -23.06 -17.93
N ASN A 15 71.28 -22.85 -19.10
CA ASN A 15 72.23 -21.78 -19.33
C ASN A 15 71.51 -20.44 -19.55
N GLU A 16 71.92 -19.40 -18.83
CA GLU A 16 71.39 -18.03 -18.97
C GLU A 16 71.57 -17.46 -20.38
N ALA A 17 72.59 -17.89 -21.13
CA ALA A 17 72.76 -17.48 -22.52
C ALA A 17 71.58 -17.91 -23.41
N ALA A 18 70.89 -19.00 -23.06
CA ALA A 18 69.67 -19.40 -23.77
C ALA A 18 68.51 -18.42 -23.51
N ASP A 19 68.46 -17.79 -22.33
CA ASP A 19 67.48 -16.75 -22.00
C ASP A 19 67.75 -15.49 -22.83
N ASP A 20 69.01 -15.06 -22.89
CA ASP A 20 69.41 -13.87 -23.61
C ASP A 20 69.13 -14.01 -25.13
N VAL A 21 69.39 -15.19 -25.72
CA VAL A 21 69.06 -15.46 -27.14
C VAL A 21 67.56 -15.36 -27.40
N LEU A 22 66.72 -15.92 -26.52
CA LEU A 22 65.27 -15.85 -26.68
C LEU A 22 64.75 -14.41 -26.54
N VAL A 23 65.32 -13.62 -25.64
CA VAL A 23 64.96 -12.19 -25.47
C VAL A 23 65.42 -11.35 -26.66
N GLU A 24 66.59 -11.63 -27.25
CA GLU A 24 67.04 -10.95 -28.47
C GLU A 24 66.19 -11.32 -29.69
N CYS A 25 65.70 -12.57 -29.78
CA CYS A 25 64.68 -12.94 -30.77
C CYS A 25 63.41 -12.09 -30.65
N LEU A 26 63.00 -11.68 -29.45
CA LEU A 26 61.88 -10.76 -29.26
C LEU A 26 62.16 -9.33 -29.73
N ARG A 27 63.43 -8.91 -29.77
CA ARG A 27 63.82 -7.56 -30.22
C ARG A 27 63.88 -7.42 -31.73
N PHE A 28 64.40 -8.45 -32.41
CA PHE A 28 64.75 -8.36 -33.83
C PHE A 28 63.95 -9.31 -34.74
N GLY A 29 63.25 -10.30 -34.20
CA GLY A 29 62.50 -11.27 -34.98
C GLY A 29 61.26 -10.68 -35.65
N ASN A 30 60.72 -11.36 -36.67
CA ASN A 30 59.39 -11.06 -37.19
C ASN A 30 58.29 -11.54 -36.21
N GLU A 31 57.04 -11.12 -36.41
CA GLU A 31 55.95 -11.39 -35.45
C GLU A 31 55.73 -12.90 -35.18
N ALA A 32 55.91 -13.77 -36.18
CA ALA A 32 55.80 -15.22 -36.02
C ALA A 32 56.95 -15.83 -35.20
N GLU A 33 58.17 -15.33 -35.40
CA GLU A 33 59.35 -15.71 -34.61
C GLU A 33 59.26 -15.19 -33.18
N GLN A 34 58.81 -13.94 -33.00
CA GLN A 34 58.60 -13.33 -31.70
C GLN A 34 57.53 -14.10 -30.90
N LEU A 35 56.44 -14.54 -31.54
CA LEU A 35 55.42 -15.37 -30.88
C LEU A 35 56.01 -16.69 -30.38
N ARG A 36 56.77 -17.40 -31.22
CA ARG A 36 57.42 -18.67 -30.83
C ARG A 36 58.46 -18.47 -29.73
N ALA A 37 59.23 -17.39 -29.79
CA ALA A 37 60.19 -17.05 -28.74
C ALA A 37 59.48 -16.71 -27.42
N LEU A 38 58.37 -15.97 -27.47
CA LEU A 38 57.56 -15.65 -26.30
C LEU A 38 56.98 -16.91 -25.66
N ASP A 39 56.40 -17.81 -26.45
CA ASP A 39 55.87 -19.09 -25.97
C ASP A 39 56.97 -19.94 -25.32
N ALA A 40 58.16 -19.99 -25.93
CA ALA A 40 59.32 -20.69 -25.38
C ALA A 40 59.77 -20.08 -24.04
N ILE A 41 59.81 -18.75 -23.92
CA ILE A 41 60.15 -18.06 -22.67
C ILE A 41 59.12 -18.36 -21.58
N ILE A 42 57.83 -18.30 -21.89
CA ILE A 42 56.76 -18.57 -20.92
C ILE A 42 56.79 -20.04 -20.47
N GLN A 43 57.04 -20.97 -21.38
CA GLN A 43 57.16 -22.40 -21.06
C GLN A 43 58.37 -22.67 -20.17
N LYS A 44 59.50 -22.00 -20.45
CA LYS A 44 60.74 -22.13 -19.69
C LYS A 44 60.62 -21.62 -18.26
N LYS A 45 59.84 -20.55 -18.04
CA LYS A 45 59.65 -19.89 -16.72
C LYS A 45 60.96 -19.40 -16.08
N SER A 46 61.99 -19.12 -16.87
CA SER A 46 63.21 -18.48 -16.37
C SER A 46 62.92 -17.04 -15.96
N VAL A 47 63.31 -16.65 -14.75
CA VAL A 47 63.10 -15.30 -14.23
C VAL A 47 63.80 -14.27 -15.12
N ARG A 48 65.05 -14.55 -15.52
CA ARG A 48 65.86 -13.66 -16.36
C ARG A 48 65.20 -13.40 -17.71
N ALA A 49 64.76 -14.45 -18.40
CA ALA A 49 64.06 -14.34 -19.68
C ALA A 49 62.73 -13.56 -19.54
N LEU A 50 61.93 -13.87 -18.52
CA LEU A 50 60.65 -13.20 -18.27
C LEU A 50 60.82 -11.71 -17.89
N VAL A 51 61.89 -11.35 -17.17
CA VAL A 51 62.26 -9.94 -16.91
C VAL A 51 62.68 -9.24 -18.21
N GLY A 52 63.37 -9.95 -19.12
CA GLY A 52 63.68 -9.44 -20.46
C GLY A 52 62.43 -9.12 -21.28
N VAL A 53 61.41 -10.00 -21.25
CA VAL A 53 60.09 -9.73 -21.85
C VAL A 53 59.44 -8.49 -21.24
N LEU A 54 59.48 -8.39 -19.90
CA LEU A 54 58.91 -7.27 -19.16
C LEU A 54 59.55 -5.93 -19.59
N ALA A 55 60.87 -5.87 -19.73
CA ALA A 55 61.59 -4.68 -20.19
C ALA A 55 61.21 -4.26 -21.63
N LEU A 56 60.82 -5.23 -22.46
CA LEU A 56 60.45 -5.01 -23.86
C LEU A 56 58.95 -4.83 -24.08
N PHE A 57 58.11 -5.02 -23.06
CA PHE A 57 56.66 -5.11 -23.21
C PHE A 57 56.04 -3.96 -24.01
N ASP A 58 56.41 -2.71 -23.71
CA ASP A 58 55.90 -1.51 -24.40
C ASP A 58 56.35 -1.42 -25.87
N ARG A 59 57.38 -2.18 -26.27
CA ARG A 59 57.91 -2.25 -27.65
C ARG A 59 57.40 -3.46 -28.43
N LEU A 60 56.75 -4.42 -27.78
CA LEU A 60 56.18 -5.59 -28.46
C LEU A 60 54.95 -5.20 -29.29
N PRO A 61 54.66 -5.91 -30.40
CA PRO A 61 53.38 -5.82 -31.11
C PRO A 61 52.18 -6.05 -30.20
N GLU A 62 51.04 -5.41 -30.52
CA GLU A 62 49.81 -5.50 -29.71
C GLU A 62 49.32 -6.95 -29.54
N THR A 63 49.48 -7.78 -30.57
CA THR A 63 49.17 -9.22 -30.56
C THR A 63 49.96 -9.95 -29.46
N LEU A 64 51.25 -9.70 -29.33
CA LEU A 64 52.11 -10.30 -28.31
C LEU A 64 51.86 -9.71 -26.92
N GLN A 65 51.57 -8.40 -26.83
CA GLN A 65 51.15 -7.78 -25.57
C GLN A 65 49.90 -8.48 -25.01
N LEU A 66 48.93 -8.81 -25.86
CA LEU A 66 47.74 -9.56 -25.46
C LEU A 66 48.06 -10.98 -24.99
N VAL A 67 49.03 -11.66 -25.60
CA VAL A 67 49.49 -12.99 -25.14
C VAL A 67 50.10 -12.89 -23.74
N VAL A 68 50.98 -11.91 -23.51
CA VAL A 68 51.57 -11.64 -22.19
C VAL A 68 50.47 -11.36 -21.15
N LEU A 69 49.49 -10.51 -21.46
CA LEU A 69 48.40 -10.18 -20.54
C LEU A 69 47.49 -11.38 -20.24
N LYS A 70 47.21 -12.25 -21.22
CA LYS A 70 46.47 -13.50 -21.01
C LYS A 70 47.22 -14.46 -20.09
N GLN A 71 48.55 -14.51 -20.17
CA GLN A 71 49.41 -15.38 -19.37
C GLN A 71 50.11 -14.67 -18.21
N ILE A 72 49.57 -13.52 -17.76
CA ILE A 72 50.20 -12.63 -16.78
C ILE A 72 50.59 -13.31 -15.47
N LYS A 73 49.89 -14.38 -15.07
CA LYS A 73 50.22 -15.18 -13.87
C LYS A 73 51.61 -15.82 -13.96
N ALA A 74 52.09 -16.19 -15.16
CA ALA A 74 53.43 -16.70 -15.36
C ALA A 74 54.52 -15.65 -15.07
N PHE A 75 54.17 -14.36 -15.21
CA PHE A 75 55.08 -13.24 -15.00
C PHE A 75 55.11 -12.74 -13.55
N HIS A 76 54.36 -13.31 -12.60
CA HIS A 76 54.30 -12.82 -11.22
C HIS A 76 55.66 -12.76 -10.53
N ILE A 77 56.52 -13.76 -10.75
CA ILE A 77 57.88 -13.79 -10.19
C ILE A 77 58.73 -12.71 -10.87
N ALA A 78 58.70 -12.64 -12.20
CA ALA A 78 59.46 -11.66 -12.97
C ALA A 78 59.06 -10.21 -12.66
N ILE A 79 57.78 -9.94 -12.42
CA ILE A 79 57.28 -8.62 -12.01
C ILE A 79 57.80 -8.26 -10.61
N ARG A 80 57.83 -9.22 -9.68
CA ARG A 80 58.37 -9.01 -8.33
C ARG A 80 59.86 -8.68 -8.36
N GLU A 81 60.64 -9.50 -9.07
CA GLU A 81 62.09 -9.29 -9.21
C GLU A 81 62.39 -8.03 -10.03
N GLY A 82 61.64 -7.79 -11.11
CA GLY A 82 61.74 -6.58 -11.92
C GLY A 82 61.43 -5.32 -11.13
N GLY A 83 60.50 -5.37 -10.17
CA GLY A 83 60.21 -4.29 -9.23
C GLY A 83 61.31 -4.02 -8.20
N ARG A 84 62.28 -4.92 -8.06
CA ARG A 84 63.48 -4.78 -7.19
C ARG A 84 64.78 -4.63 -7.99
N SER A 85 64.68 -4.56 -9.31
CA SER A 85 65.83 -4.38 -10.21
C SER A 85 66.51 -3.04 -9.96
N ASP A 86 67.82 -2.96 -10.16
CA ASP A 86 68.57 -1.70 -10.12
C ASP A 86 68.19 -0.75 -11.28
N ASP A 87 67.69 -1.31 -12.39
CA ASP A 87 67.25 -0.54 -13.56
C ASP A 87 65.83 0.05 -13.37
N ALA A 88 65.76 1.38 -13.34
CA ALA A 88 64.52 2.12 -13.23
C ALA A 88 63.52 1.82 -14.36
N ALA A 89 63.98 1.55 -15.59
CA ALA A 89 63.11 1.24 -16.72
C ALA A 89 62.38 -0.09 -16.52
N ILE A 90 63.08 -1.10 -15.99
CA ILE A 90 62.50 -2.41 -15.64
C ILE A 90 61.48 -2.25 -14.50
N ARG A 91 61.80 -1.46 -13.47
CA ARG A 91 60.86 -1.18 -12.37
C ARG A 91 59.58 -0.51 -12.87
N VAL A 92 59.69 0.50 -13.73
CA VAL A 92 58.53 1.18 -14.35
C VAL A 92 57.71 0.21 -15.22
N ALA A 93 58.36 -0.63 -16.02
CA ALA A 93 57.68 -1.62 -16.84
C ALA A 93 56.91 -2.63 -15.97
N ALA A 94 57.48 -3.06 -14.84
CA ALA A 94 56.80 -3.94 -13.89
C ALA A 94 55.52 -3.31 -13.32
N MET A 95 55.56 -2.03 -12.93
CA MET A 95 54.40 -1.31 -12.41
C MET A 95 53.29 -1.15 -13.44
N LYS A 96 53.65 -0.77 -14.67
CA LYS A 96 52.71 -0.66 -15.79
C LYS A 96 52.04 -2.00 -16.06
N LEU A 97 52.81 -3.09 -16.02
CA LEU A 97 52.29 -4.43 -16.28
C LEU A 97 51.38 -4.92 -15.14
N ILE A 98 51.65 -4.56 -13.88
CA ILE A 98 50.73 -4.79 -12.75
C ILE A 98 49.38 -4.11 -13.01
N ALA A 99 49.40 -2.84 -13.43
CA ALA A 99 48.17 -2.08 -13.69
C ALA A 99 47.41 -2.59 -14.92
N ARG A 100 48.08 -2.72 -16.08
CA ARG A 100 47.46 -3.22 -17.34
C ARG A 100 46.98 -4.66 -17.20
N GLY A 101 47.76 -5.49 -16.50
CA GLY A 101 47.42 -6.86 -16.20
C GLY A 101 46.36 -7.02 -15.12
N ARG A 102 45.92 -5.94 -14.44
CA ARG A 102 44.93 -5.98 -13.36
C ARG A 102 45.31 -6.95 -12.23
N GLN A 103 46.58 -6.91 -11.80
CA GLN A 103 47.14 -7.86 -10.84
C GLN A 103 47.16 -7.30 -9.41
N GLY A 104 46.01 -7.31 -8.73
CA GLY A 104 45.87 -6.75 -7.38
C GLY A 104 46.74 -7.43 -6.31
N ARG A 105 47.02 -8.73 -6.45
CA ARG A 105 47.89 -9.49 -5.53
C ARG A 105 49.34 -8.99 -5.51
N LEU A 106 49.77 -8.23 -6.53
CA LEU A 106 51.10 -7.64 -6.63
C LEU A 106 51.13 -6.16 -6.22
N ALA A 107 50.03 -5.63 -5.66
CA ALA A 107 49.95 -4.22 -5.25
C ALA A 107 51.00 -3.82 -4.19
N TYR A 108 51.50 -4.77 -3.39
CA TYR A 108 52.60 -4.51 -2.45
C TYR A 108 53.90 -4.08 -3.17
N VAL A 109 54.19 -4.57 -4.38
CA VAL A 109 55.36 -4.17 -5.17
C VAL A 109 55.31 -2.69 -5.52
N LEU A 110 54.10 -2.18 -5.81
CA LEU A 110 53.87 -0.75 -6.05
C LEU A 110 54.14 0.06 -4.77
N SER A 111 53.66 -0.44 -3.62
CA SER A 111 53.88 0.21 -2.31
C SER A 111 55.36 0.27 -1.92
N GLU A 112 56.15 -0.78 -2.23
CA GLU A 112 57.60 -0.80 -1.97
C GLU A 112 58.32 0.30 -2.76
N ASN A 113 57.97 0.44 -4.04
CA ASN A 113 58.62 1.37 -4.97
C ASN A 113 58.19 2.84 -4.86
N LEU A 114 57.14 3.13 -4.09
CA LEU A 114 56.64 4.48 -3.90
C LEU A 114 57.64 5.40 -3.14
N HIS A 115 58.52 4.80 -2.34
CA HIS A 115 59.53 5.50 -1.53
C HIS A 115 60.84 5.78 -2.27
N GLU A 116 60.92 5.39 -3.54
CA GLU A 116 62.11 5.56 -4.37
C GLU A 116 62.42 7.04 -4.66
N ALA A 117 63.69 7.41 -4.64
CA ALA A 117 64.13 8.78 -4.93
C ALA A 117 63.90 9.17 -6.40
N ASN A 118 63.92 8.19 -7.30
CA ASN A 118 63.62 8.37 -8.71
C ASN A 118 62.13 8.70 -8.91
N GLU A 119 61.87 9.92 -9.42
CA GLU A 119 60.52 10.42 -9.65
C GLU A 119 59.73 9.59 -10.67
N THR A 120 60.40 9.04 -11.69
CA THR A 120 59.71 8.25 -12.73
C THR A 120 59.15 6.95 -12.16
N VAL A 121 59.91 6.31 -11.27
CA VAL A 121 59.56 5.06 -10.59
C VAL A 121 58.43 5.31 -9.57
N SER A 122 58.58 6.30 -8.70
CA SER A 122 57.54 6.63 -7.69
C SER A 122 56.23 7.10 -8.34
N ARG A 123 56.29 7.84 -9.45
CA ARG A 123 55.10 8.25 -10.22
C ARG A 123 54.41 7.05 -10.86
N ALA A 124 55.16 6.18 -11.53
CA ALA A 124 54.61 4.96 -12.14
C ALA A 124 53.95 4.05 -11.10
N ALA A 125 54.53 3.94 -9.89
CA ALA A 125 53.94 3.21 -8.79
C ALA A 125 52.60 3.82 -8.35
N ALA A 126 52.54 5.13 -8.13
CA ALA A 126 51.32 5.84 -7.74
C ALA A 126 50.22 5.72 -8.80
N GLU A 127 50.53 5.95 -10.08
CA GLU A 127 49.60 5.82 -11.19
C GLU A 127 49.04 4.40 -11.30
N ALA A 128 49.91 3.39 -11.17
CA ALA A 128 49.50 1.99 -11.19
C ALA A 128 48.57 1.64 -10.03
N MET A 129 48.81 2.16 -8.82
CA MET A 129 47.93 1.96 -7.66
C MET A 129 46.55 2.57 -7.88
N VAL A 130 46.48 3.80 -8.41
CA VAL A 130 45.22 4.47 -8.71
C VAL A 130 44.46 3.76 -9.84
N ALA A 131 45.17 3.27 -10.85
CA ALA A 131 44.59 2.49 -11.92
C ALA A 131 43.95 1.19 -11.41
N LEU A 132 44.63 0.46 -10.52
CA LEU A 132 44.06 -0.72 -9.86
C LEU A 132 42.84 -0.38 -9.00
N ALA A 133 42.90 0.71 -8.22
CA ALA A 133 41.77 1.17 -7.41
C ALA A 133 40.54 1.49 -8.27
N ARG A 134 40.74 2.27 -9.34
CA ARG A 134 39.69 2.62 -10.30
C ARG A 134 39.12 1.38 -10.97
N TRP A 135 39.96 0.47 -11.45
CA TRP A 135 39.53 -0.78 -12.07
C TRP A 135 38.64 -1.59 -11.14
N VAL A 136 39.10 -1.90 -9.92
CA VAL A 136 38.30 -2.69 -8.96
C VAL A 136 36.98 -1.99 -8.64
N ALA A 137 37.00 -0.67 -8.40
CA ALA A 137 35.79 0.08 -8.10
C ALA A 137 34.78 0.09 -9.27
N SER A 138 35.25 0.26 -10.52
CA SER A 138 34.38 0.28 -11.70
C SER A 138 33.86 -1.10 -12.08
N GLU A 139 34.73 -2.11 -12.04
CA GLU A 139 34.41 -3.49 -12.45
C GLU A 139 33.46 -4.13 -11.45
N ALA A 140 33.67 -3.92 -10.14
CA ALA A 140 32.75 -4.40 -9.11
C ALA A 140 31.33 -3.85 -9.30
N LYS A 141 31.22 -2.56 -9.61
CA LYS A 141 29.93 -1.90 -9.89
C LYS A 141 29.29 -2.44 -11.17
N ALA A 142 30.07 -2.71 -12.22
CA ALA A 142 29.57 -3.24 -13.49
C ALA A 142 29.04 -4.67 -13.33
N LEU A 143 29.81 -5.55 -12.68
CA LEU A 143 29.43 -6.94 -12.42
C LEU A 143 28.16 -7.02 -11.56
N GLN A 144 28.08 -6.25 -10.47
CA GLN A 144 26.88 -6.21 -9.63
C GLN A 144 25.62 -5.76 -10.39
N ARG A 145 25.75 -4.79 -11.31
CA ARG A 145 24.62 -4.38 -12.16
C ARG A 145 24.22 -5.49 -13.13
N GLY A 146 25.18 -6.12 -13.80
CA GLY A 146 24.93 -7.24 -14.70
C GLY A 146 24.18 -8.38 -14.03
N ILE A 147 24.58 -8.74 -12.80
CA ILE A 147 23.95 -9.80 -12.01
C ILE A 147 22.47 -9.48 -11.70
N ILE A 148 22.15 -8.21 -11.41
CA ILE A 148 20.79 -7.78 -11.03
C ILE A 148 19.89 -7.62 -12.26
N GLU A 149 20.41 -7.00 -13.33
CA GLU A 149 19.59 -6.61 -14.49
C GLU A 149 19.39 -7.76 -15.48
N ASN A 150 20.35 -8.69 -15.62
CA ASN A 150 20.32 -9.75 -16.62
C ASN A 150 20.58 -11.16 -16.03
N PRO A 151 19.73 -11.66 -15.12
CA PRO A 151 19.94 -12.97 -14.48
C PRO A 151 19.87 -14.16 -15.45
N SER A 152 19.29 -13.98 -16.65
CA SER A 152 19.07 -15.03 -17.66
C SER A 152 19.78 -14.79 -18.99
N ASP A 153 20.87 -14.00 -19.00
CA ASP A 153 21.70 -13.80 -20.20
C ASP A 153 22.35 -15.12 -20.65
N ILE A 154 22.09 -15.53 -21.89
CA ILE A 154 22.58 -16.78 -22.48
C ILE A 154 24.10 -16.71 -22.76
N ASN A 155 24.62 -15.52 -23.06
CA ASN A 155 26.03 -15.33 -23.44
C ASN A 155 26.94 -15.16 -22.21
N HIS A 156 26.41 -14.57 -21.14
CA HIS A 156 27.13 -14.35 -19.88
C HIS A 156 26.24 -14.71 -18.69
N PRO A 157 26.09 -16.01 -18.37
CA PRO A 157 25.21 -16.45 -17.30
C PRO A 157 25.61 -15.80 -15.98
N ALA A 158 24.61 -15.48 -15.14
CA ALA A 158 24.82 -14.81 -13.85
C ALA A 158 25.84 -15.53 -12.95
N ALA A 159 25.94 -16.86 -13.05
CA ALA A 159 26.95 -17.66 -12.35
C ALA A 159 28.39 -17.28 -12.74
N THR A 160 28.65 -17.01 -14.02
CA THR A 160 29.97 -16.58 -14.51
C THR A 160 30.29 -15.15 -14.05
N GLN A 161 29.30 -14.25 -14.04
CA GLN A 161 29.48 -12.89 -13.53
C GLN A 161 29.71 -12.88 -12.01
N GLN A 162 29.03 -13.74 -11.26
CA GLN A 162 29.25 -13.92 -9.83
C GLN A 162 30.65 -14.47 -9.55
N GLN A 163 31.10 -15.51 -10.28
CA GLN A 163 32.46 -16.03 -10.16
C GLN A 163 33.52 -14.95 -10.47
N ALA A 164 33.30 -14.14 -11.50
CA ALA A 164 34.19 -13.02 -11.82
C ALA A 164 34.20 -11.95 -10.71
N TYR A 165 33.04 -11.69 -10.10
CA TYR A 165 32.93 -10.78 -8.95
C TYR A 165 33.69 -11.32 -7.73
N ASP A 166 33.54 -12.61 -7.42
CA ASP A 166 34.22 -13.24 -6.29
C ASP A 166 35.75 -13.20 -6.47
N LEU A 167 36.24 -13.53 -7.68
CA LEU A 167 37.66 -13.42 -8.03
C LEU A 167 38.19 -11.98 -7.95
N LEU A 168 37.37 -10.98 -8.29
CA LEU A 168 37.73 -9.57 -8.13
C LEU A 168 37.82 -9.18 -6.66
N MET A 169 36.85 -9.63 -5.84
CA MET A 169 36.81 -9.35 -4.41
C MET A 169 37.94 -10.03 -3.64
N GLU A 170 38.50 -11.15 -4.12
CA GLU A 170 39.74 -11.73 -3.56
C GLU A 170 40.95 -10.79 -3.68
N GLN A 171 41.02 -10.00 -4.77
CA GLN A 171 42.16 -9.10 -5.02
C GLN A 171 42.03 -7.75 -4.32
N ARG A 172 40.80 -7.34 -4.04
CA ARG A 172 40.48 -6.02 -3.49
C ARG A 172 41.18 -5.72 -2.16
N PRO A 173 41.21 -6.62 -1.15
CA PRO A 173 41.88 -6.35 0.11
C PRO A 173 43.36 -6.01 -0.03
N GLU A 174 44.06 -6.65 -0.97
CA GLU A 174 45.49 -6.39 -1.22
C GLU A 174 45.72 -4.99 -1.79
N ILE A 175 44.87 -4.56 -2.72
CA ILE A 175 44.91 -3.20 -3.29
C ILE A 175 44.60 -2.17 -2.21
N GLU A 176 43.56 -2.40 -1.41
CA GLU A 176 43.20 -1.52 -0.30
C GLU A 176 44.33 -1.44 0.75
N ALA A 177 44.97 -2.56 1.09
CA ALA A 177 46.12 -2.58 2.01
C ALA A 177 47.29 -1.77 1.48
N ALA A 178 47.63 -1.95 0.20
CA ALA A 178 48.73 -1.26 -0.42
C ALA A 178 48.49 0.26 -0.42
N ILE A 179 47.28 0.70 -0.78
CA ILE A 179 46.92 2.13 -0.80
C ILE A 179 46.87 2.72 0.62
N ALA A 180 46.33 1.99 1.61
CA ALA A 180 46.31 2.43 2.99
C ALA A 180 47.73 2.65 3.53
N ARG A 181 48.64 1.66 3.33
CA ARG A 181 50.05 1.79 3.69
C ARG A 181 50.74 2.94 2.97
N ALA A 182 50.50 3.08 1.66
CA ALA A 182 51.04 4.18 0.88
C ALA A 182 50.62 5.54 1.43
N LEU A 183 49.35 5.72 1.83
CA LEU A 183 48.86 6.96 2.43
C LEU A 183 49.38 7.22 3.85
N ASP A 184 49.70 6.18 4.60
CA ASP A 184 50.21 6.33 5.96
C ASP A 184 51.67 6.81 5.96
N VAL A 185 52.48 6.21 5.08
CA VAL A 185 53.93 6.43 5.02
C VAL A 185 54.30 7.57 4.06
N HIS A 186 53.63 7.71 2.92
CA HIS A 186 53.98 8.71 1.91
C HIS A 186 53.29 10.05 2.16
N ARG A 187 54.07 11.07 2.56
CA ARG A 187 53.62 12.46 2.73
C ARG A 187 54.31 13.38 1.72
N GLY A 188 54.17 13.03 0.44
CA GLY A 188 54.91 13.65 -0.66
C GLY A 188 54.04 14.11 -1.83
N ARG A 189 54.66 14.24 -3.01
CA ARG A 189 54.06 14.79 -4.23
C ARG A 189 52.86 13.98 -4.74
N HIS A 190 52.86 12.66 -4.52
CA HIS A 190 51.82 11.75 -5.03
C HIS A 190 50.65 11.54 -4.06
N SER A 191 50.65 12.23 -2.92
CA SER A 191 49.64 12.05 -1.87
C SER A 191 48.21 12.31 -2.37
N GLN A 192 48.02 13.25 -3.29
CA GLN A 192 46.68 13.56 -3.84
C GLN A 192 46.12 12.43 -4.70
N ASP A 193 46.97 11.75 -5.49
CA ASP A 193 46.53 10.65 -6.34
C ASP A 193 46.22 9.40 -5.52
N LEU A 194 47.06 9.08 -4.54
CA LEU A 194 46.81 8.03 -3.56
C LEU A 194 45.52 8.30 -2.78
N LEU A 195 45.26 9.55 -2.42
CA LEU A 195 44.02 9.98 -1.75
C LEU A 195 42.80 9.74 -2.64
N ARG A 196 42.87 10.08 -3.94
CA ARG A 196 41.80 9.79 -4.92
C ARG A 196 41.55 8.29 -5.01
N GLY A 197 42.61 7.48 -5.06
CA GLY A 197 42.53 6.01 -5.06
C GLY A 197 41.84 5.46 -3.82
N ALA A 198 42.20 5.94 -2.62
CA ALA A 198 41.57 5.51 -1.38
C ALA A 198 40.08 5.89 -1.33
N ILE A 199 39.72 7.11 -1.72
CA ILE A 199 38.32 7.55 -1.73
C ILE A 199 37.48 6.72 -2.73
N LEU A 200 38.05 6.31 -3.87
CA LEU A 200 37.36 5.41 -4.82
C LEU A 200 36.99 4.06 -4.20
N LEU A 201 37.84 3.53 -3.32
CA LEU A 201 37.63 2.24 -2.65
C LEU A 201 36.79 2.37 -1.36
N CYS A 202 36.44 3.58 -0.97
CA CYS A 202 35.59 3.87 0.19
C CYS A 202 34.10 3.78 -0.21
N ASP A 203 33.63 2.58 -0.57
CA ASP A 203 32.24 2.32 -1.01
C ASP A 203 31.40 1.50 0.00
N SER A 204 32.03 1.04 1.10
CA SER A 204 31.42 0.26 2.17
C SER A 204 32.07 0.59 3.52
N THR A 205 31.31 0.50 4.61
CA THR A 205 31.84 0.62 5.98
C THR A 205 32.86 -0.47 6.34
N ALA A 206 32.84 -1.60 5.62
CA ALA A 206 33.79 -2.69 5.79
C ALA A 206 35.11 -2.48 5.03
N SER A 207 35.16 -1.55 4.06
CA SER A 207 36.37 -1.29 3.28
C SER A 207 37.50 -0.79 4.18
N ARG A 208 38.74 -1.22 3.93
CA ARG A 208 39.91 -0.70 4.68
C ARG A 208 40.09 0.79 4.41
N ALA A 209 39.70 1.26 3.22
CA ALA A 209 39.69 2.67 2.88
C ALA A 209 38.79 3.49 3.82
N PHE A 210 37.59 3.00 4.18
CA PHE A 210 36.75 3.66 5.17
C PHE A 210 37.36 3.58 6.58
N GLN A 211 38.02 2.49 6.93
CA GLN A 211 38.69 2.33 8.23
C GLN A 211 39.79 3.39 8.47
N ILE A 212 40.45 3.89 7.42
CA ILE A 212 41.42 5.00 7.52
C ILE A 212 40.80 6.22 8.24
N LEU A 213 39.51 6.50 8.01
CA LEU A 213 38.81 7.61 8.68
C LEU A 213 38.67 7.39 10.19
N ALA A 214 38.56 6.13 10.62
CA ALA A 214 38.38 5.75 12.02
C ALA A 214 39.72 5.47 12.75
N THR A 215 40.80 5.19 12.04
CA THR A 215 42.11 4.87 12.62
C THR A 215 42.82 6.14 13.09
N PRO A 216 43.01 6.35 14.41
CA PRO A 216 43.69 7.53 14.92
C PRO A 216 45.16 7.52 14.50
N LYS A 217 45.69 8.71 14.16
CA LYS A 217 47.08 8.95 13.75
C LYS A 217 47.49 8.38 12.39
N HIS A 218 46.57 7.78 11.62
CA HIS A 218 46.86 7.35 10.26
C HIS A 218 47.12 8.56 9.35
N GLY A 219 48.19 8.55 8.56
CA GLY A 219 48.63 9.66 7.70
C GLY A 219 47.55 10.12 6.70
N GLY A 220 46.78 9.16 6.16
CA GLY A 220 45.64 9.42 5.27
C GLY A 220 44.36 9.99 5.93
N GLN A 221 44.22 9.95 7.25
CA GLN A 221 42.96 10.31 7.94
C GLN A 221 42.58 11.78 7.69
N THR A 222 43.47 12.72 8.03
CA THR A 222 43.19 14.16 7.90
C THR A 222 42.97 14.60 6.44
N PRO A 223 43.80 14.18 5.45
CA PRO A 223 43.54 14.46 4.04
C PRO A 223 42.19 13.94 3.54
N MET A 224 41.80 12.73 3.92
CA MET A 224 40.50 12.16 3.55
C MET A 224 39.35 12.95 4.15
N VAL A 225 39.42 13.29 5.44
CA VAL A 225 38.39 14.11 6.08
C VAL A 225 38.24 15.46 5.36
N ARG A 226 39.36 16.17 5.12
CA ARG A 226 39.33 17.46 4.42
C ARG A 226 38.74 17.37 3.01
N ARG A 227 39.06 16.32 2.25
CA ARG A 227 38.52 16.13 0.90
C ARG A 227 37.03 15.80 0.92
N LEU A 228 36.55 14.99 1.86
CA LEU A 228 35.15 14.59 1.99
C LEU A 228 34.26 15.68 2.61
N GLN A 229 34.83 16.72 3.20
CA GLN A 229 34.13 17.94 3.63
C GLN A 229 33.78 18.89 2.47
N GLN A 230 34.23 18.59 1.25
CA GLN A 230 33.94 19.36 0.03
C GLN A 230 32.97 18.59 -0.88
N ALA A 231 32.37 19.28 -1.85
CA ALA A 231 31.54 18.63 -2.86
C ALA A 231 32.32 17.47 -3.55
N PRO A 232 31.72 16.27 -3.69
CA PRO A 232 32.38 15.14 -4.32
C PRO A 232 32.41 15.29 -5.84
N THR A 233 33.37 14.61 -6.48
CA THR A 233 33.25 14.28 -7.91
C THR A 233 32.30 13.09 -8.08
N SER A 234 31.84 12.83 -9.30
CA SER A 234 30.88 11.75 -9.57
C SER A 234 31.38 10.37 -9.15
N GLU A 235 32.69 10.12 -9.22
CA GLU A 235 33.30 8.85 -8.80
C GLU A 235 33.33 8.68 -7.27
N HIS A 236 33.30 9.77 -6.51
CA HIS A 236 33.49 9.80 -5.05
C HIS A 236 32.19 9.95 -4.26
N VAL A 237 31.03 9.90 -4.92
CA VAL A 237 29.72 10.04 -4.25
C VAL A 237 29.47 8.97 -3.18
N ASP A 238 29.89 7.73 -3.41
CA ASP A 238 29.71 6.65 -2.45
C ASP A 238 30.45 6.95 -1.13
N ALA A 239 31.71 7.39 -1.22
CA ALA A 239 32.51 7.79 -0.07
C ALA A 239 31.94 9.02 0.65
N PHE A 240 31.46 10.00 -0.11
CA PHE A 240 30.81 11.19 0.44
C PHE A 240 29.55 10.82 1.24
N LEU A 241 28.67 10.00 0.68
CA LEU A 241 27.46 9.55 1.36
C LEU A 241 27.77 8.72 2.61
N LEU A 242 28.78 7.84 2.56
CA LEU A 242 29.25 7.12 3.76
C LEU A 242 29.80 8.04 4.84
N GLY A 243 30.30 9.22 4.46
CA GLY A 243 30.71 10.27 5.39
C GLY A 243 29.62 10.65 6.40
N ALA A 244 28.34 10.49 6.07
CA ALA A 244 27.24 10.70 7.02
C ALA A 244 27.32 9.81 8.28
N SER A 245 27.89 8.61 8.14
CA SER A 245 28.09 7.66 9.25
C SER A 245 29.30 8.02 10.12
N HIS A 246 30.17 8.94 9.69
CA HIS A 246 31.40 9.29 10.39
C HIS A 246 31.29 10.64 11.11
N GLY A 247 31.63 10.68 12.40
CA GLY A 247 31.40 11.84 13.28
C GLY A 247 32.00 13.16 12.77
N HIS A 248 33.26 13.17 12.33
CA HIS A 248 33.94 14.38 11.85
C HIS A 248 33.42 14.93 10.52
N LEU A 249 32.77 14.09 9.72
CA LEU A 249 32.22 14.45 8.41
C LEU A 249 30.76 14.89 8.52
N ARG A 250 30.01 14.30 9.45
CA ARG A 250 28.60 14.59 9.70
C ARG A 250 28.30 16.09 9.83
N SER A 251 29.12 16.83 10.58
CA SER A 251 28.89 18.26 10.84
C SER A 251 29.08 19.16 9.61
N HIS A 252 29.82 18.71 8.60
CA HIS A 252 30.08 19.48 7.36
C HIS A 252 29.27 18.96 6.17
N PHE A 253 28.63 17.80 6.31
CA PHE A 253 27.92 17.11 5.24
C PHE A 253 26.87 18.02 4.58
N GLY A 254 26.02 18.67 5.38
CA GLY A 254 24.94 19.52 4.86
C GLY A 254 25.48 20.68 4.02
N THR A 255 26.57 21.31 4.49
CA THR A 255 27.26 22.39 3.75
C THR A 255 27.86 21.89 2.46
N ALA A 256 28.54 20.74 2.46
CA ALA A 256 29.12 20.15 1.27
C ALA A 256 28.04 19.77 0.24
N PHE A 257 26.95 19.14 0.69
CA PHE A 257 25.81 18.75 -0.14
C PHE A 257 25.17 19.96 -0.82
N ALA A 258 25.02 21.06 -0.09
CA ALA A 258 24.42 22.29 -0.60
C ALA A 258 25.17 22.93 -1.79
N HIS A 259 26.47 22.63 -1.94
CA HIS A 259 27.30 23.14 -3.05
C HIS A 259 27.39 22.17 -4.23
N ILE A 260 26.69 21.02 -4.19
CA ILE A 260 26.65 20.09 -5.32
C ILE A 260 25.78 20.69 -6.44
N SER A 261 26.43 21.07 -7.54
CA SER A 261 25.77 21.62 -8.73
C SER A 261 26.03 20.82 -10.00
N GLU A 262 27.07 19.98 -10.03
CA GLU A 262 27.47 19.24 -11.22
C GLU A 262 26.49 18.11 -11.56
N ALA A 263 26.02 18.08 -12.81
CA ALA A 263 25.07 17.09 -13.30
C ALA A 263 25.51 15.62 -13.08
N PRO A 264 26.77 15.22 -13.35
CA PRO A 264 27.23 13.85 -13.10
C PRO A 264 27.17 13.43 -11.62
N VAL A 265 27.37 14.38 -10.71
CA VAL A 265 27.30 14.15 -9.26
C VAL A 265 25.86 13.96 -8.81
N LEU A 266 24.95 14.82 -9.27
CA LEU A 266 23.51 14.68 -9.01
C LEU A 266 22.96 13.33 -9.52
N ASP A 267 23.43 12.87 -10.69
CA ASP A 267 23.03 11.58 -11.26
C ASP A 267 23.53 10.41 -10.41
N ALA A 268 24.76 10.49 -9.92
CA ALA A 268 25.32 9.50 -9.00
C ALA A 268 24.56 9.48 -7.66
N LEU A 269 24.16 10.64 -7.11
CA LEU A 269 23.31 10.72 -5.91
C LEU A 269 21.96 10.00 -6.13
N LEU A 270 21.29 10.25 -7.26
CA LEU A 270 19.99 9.61 -7.54
C LEU A 270 20.10 8.09 -7.70
N ARG A 271 21.22 7.57 -8.21
CA ARG A 271 21.50 6.11 -8.23
C ARG A 271 21.62 5.53 -6.82
N ARG A 272 21.90 6.35 -5.80
CA ARG A 272 22.01 5.97 -4.39
C ARG A 272 20.81 6.40 -3.53
N THR A 273 19.68 6.75 -4.14
CA THR A 273 18.45 7.10 -3.40
C THR A 273 18.03 6.02 -2.39
N TYR A 274 18.34 4.74 -2.63
CA TYR A 274 18.03 3.65 -1.69
C TYR A 274 18.83 3.71 -0.37
N TRP A 275 19.96 4.43 -0.33
CA TRP A 275 20.77 4.67 0.88
C TRP A 275 20.07 5.61 1.86
N LEU A 276 19.05 6.35 1.43
CA LEU A 276 18.22 7.16 2.32
C LEU A 276 17.44 6.35 3.35
N LYS A 277 17.54 5.00 3.35
CA LYS A 277 17.08 4.16 4.46
C LYS A 277 17.98 4.24 5.70
N ASP A 278 19.24 4.65 5.53
CA ASP A 278 20.20 4.82 6.62
C ASP A 278 19.84 6.05 7.47
N ASN A 279 19.77 5.87 8.78
CA ASN A 279 19.37 6.92 9.71
C ASN A 279 20.42 8.05 9.79
N SER A 280 21.71 7.73 9.72
CA SER A 280 22.77 8.73 9.80
C SER A 280 22.73 9.67 8.59
N LEU A 281 22.51 9.12 7.39
CA LEU A 281 22.32 9.90 6.18
C LEU A 281 21.04 10.75 6.24
N GLN A 282 19.91 10.21 6.73
CA GLN A 282 18.69 11.00 6.92
C GLN A 282 18.93 12.21 7.82
N LEU A 283 19.59 12.03 8.96
CA LEU A 283 19.93 13.13 9.88
C LEU A 283 20.82 14.20 9.23
N CYS A 284 21.75 13.80 8.35
CA CYS A 284 22.55 14.76 7.61
C CYS A 284 21.73 15.54 6.56
N ILE A 285 20.84 14.85 5.84
CA ILE A 285 19.99 15.49 4.84
C ILE A 285 18.97 16.44 5.49
N GLN A 286 18.52 16.16 6.71
CA GLN A 286 17.72 17.09 7.50
C GLN A 286 18.44 18.42 7.78
N GLN A 287 19.76 18.49 7.71
CA GLN A 287 20.52 19.75 7.87
C GLN A 287 20.65 20.53 6.54
N VAL A 288 20.23 19.94 5.41
CA VAL A 288 20.29 20.57 4.10
C VAL A 288 19.09 21.47 3.90
N GLY A 289 19.34 22.78 3.81
CA GLY A 289 18.31 23.80 3.56
C GLY A 289 18.35 24.42 2.15
N ARG A 290 19.37 24.12 1.34
CA ARG A 290 19.59 24.73 0.02
C ARG A 290 20.34 23.78 -0.92
N GLY A 291 20.29 24.07 -2.21
CA GLY A 291 20.99 23.34 -3.27
C GLY A 291 20.17 23.31 -4.56
N VAL A 292 20.66 22.60 -5.57
CA VAL A 292 20.03 22.54 -6.91
C VAL A 292 18.55 22.15 -6.84
N TRP A 293 18.18 21.15 -6.03
CA TRP A 293 16.79 20.66 -5.97
C TRP A 293 15.83 21.54 -5.16
N TRP A 294 16.33 22.55 -4.44
CA TRP A 294 15.51 23.46 -3.63
C TRP A 294 15.33 24.82 -4.30
N SER A 295 16.24 25.23 -5.18
CA SER A 295 16.09 26.40 -6.04
C SER A 295 15.11 26.09 -7.17
N GLU A 296 14.15 26.98 -7.43
CA GLU A 296 13.15 26.74 -8.49
C GLU A 296 13.80 26.70 -9.88
N SER A 297 14.69 27.65 -10.17
CA SER A 297 15.37 27.77 -11.46
C SER A 297 16.36 26.63 -11.71
N ASP A 298 17.14 26.26 -10.70
CA ASP A 298 18.12 25.18 -10.84
C ASP A 298 17.43 23.81 -10.88
N LEU A 299 16.34 23.60 -10.13
CA LEU A 299 15.52 22.41 -10.25
C LEU A 299 14.96 22.30 -11.66
N ALA A 300 14.37 23.37 -12.21
CA ALA A 300 13.85 23.35 -13.58
C ALA A 300 14.94 22.99 -14.61
N ARG A 301 16.15 23.54 -14.46
CA ARG A 301 17.30 23.21 -15.32
C ARG A 301 17.71 21.74 -15.19
N ASP A 302 17.76 21.20 -13.96
CA ASP A 302 18.09 19.79 -13.73
C ASP A 302 16.98 18.84 -14.22
N LEU A 303 15.72 19.25 -14.18
CA LEU A 303 14.59 18.47 -14.69
C LEU A 303 14.56 18.41 -16.22
N ALA A 304 14.90 19.51 -16.91
CA ALA A 304 14.88 19.58 -18.37
C ALA A 304 15.75 18.50 -19.07
N ARG A 305 16.82 18.05 -18.41
CA ARG A 305 17.72 17.01 -18.92
C ARG A 305 17.35 15.58 -18.47
N ARG A 306 16.28 15.39 -17.68
CA ARG A 306 15.96 14.13 -17.00
C ARG A 306 14.66 13.51 -17.44
N ARG A 307 14.65 12.18 -17.45
CA ARG A 307 13.42 11.38 -17.60
C ARG A 307 12.56 11.49 -16.34
N PRO A 308 11.22 11.51 -16.46
CA PRO A 308 10.31 11.60 -15.31
C PRO A 308 10.56 10.59 -14.18
N GLU A 309 10.92 9.34 -14.50
CA GLU A 309 11.16 8.29 -13.52
C GLU A 309 12.39 8.56 -12.64
N GLU A 310 13.40 9.21 -13.20
CA GLU A 310 14.60 9.61 -12.47
C GLU A 310 14.34 10.86 -11.66
N SER A 311 13.66 11.86 -12.24
CA SER A 311 13.24 13.09 -11.57
C SER A 311 12.41 12.80 -10.32
N ALA A 312 11.50 11.83 -10.35
CA ALA A 312 10.68 11.47 -9.19
C ALA A 312 11.50 10.96 -7.98
N LYS A 313 12.75 10.50 -8.18
CA LYS A 313 13.64 10.11 -7.08
C LYS A 313 14.12 11.31 -6.27
N ILE A 314 14.19 12.50 -6.87
CA ILE A 314 14.52 13.78 -6.19
C ILE A 314 13.56 14.03 -5.02
N GLY A 315 12.29 13.64 -5.16
CA GLY A 315 11.28 13.81 -4.12
C GLY A 315 11.65 13.16 -2.78
N GLU A 316 12.38 12.04 -2.77
CA GLU A 316 12.84 11.40 -1.52
C GLU A 316 13.84 12.30 -0.78
N TRP A 317 14.77 12.91 -1.52
CA TRP A 317 15.78 13.82 -0.96
C TRP A 317 15.16 15.12 -0.46
N VAL A 318 14.24 15.70 -1.24
CA VAL A 318 13.53 16.93 -0.86
C VAL A 318 12.71 16.73 0.42
N CYS A 319 12.00 15.60 0.55
CA CYS A 319 11.14 15.34 1.72
C CYS A 319 11.91 15.05 2.99
N LEU A 320 13.14 14.56 2.89
CA LEU A 320 14.01 14.32 4.05
C LEU A 320 14.76 15.59 4.48
N SER A 321 14.78 16.62 3.65
CA SER A 321 15.47 17.87 3.95
C SER A 321 14.85 18.61 5.13
N GLY A 322 15.63 19.48 5.77
CA GLY A 322 15.14 20.32 6.88
C GLY A 322 14.34 21.54 6.44
N THR A 323 13.99 21.64 5.17
CA THR A 323 13.24 22.79 4.65
C THR A 323 11.77 22.78 5.10
N HIS A 324 11.12 23.94 5.10
CA HIS A 324 9.72 24.05 5.48
C HIS A 324 8.81 23.18 4.59
N GLU A 325 7.79 22.58 5.19
CA GLU A 325 6.88 21.63 4.52
C GLU A 325 6.22 22.22 3.27
N ALA A 326 5.88 23.51 3.30
CA ALA A 326 5.31 24.22 2.16
C ALA A 326 6.25 24.23 0.93
N LEU A 327 7.54 24.50 1.14
CA LEU A 327 8.54 24.46 0.07
C LEU A 327 8.71 23.04 -0.47
N GLN A 328 8.71 22.04 0.41
CA GLN A 328 8.83 20.65 -0.01
C GLN A 328 7.63 20.22 -0.86
N ASP A 329 6.41 20.58 -0.46
CA ASP A 329 5.19 20.31 -1.22
C ASP A 329 5.18 21.03 -2.57
N GLU A 330 5.64 22.27 -2.62
CA GLU A 330 5.82 23.04 -3.87
C GLU A 330 6.79 22.33 -4.82
N ARG A 331 7.94 21.86 -4.32
CA ARG A 331 8.93 21.12 -5.12
C ARG A 331 8.39 19.78 -5.60
N LEU A 332 7.67 19.05 -4.76
CA LEU A 332 6.99 17.82 -5.16
C LEU A 332 5.92 18.06 -6.24
N GLU A 333 5.22 19.19 -6.20
CA GLU A 333 4.26 19.57 -7.24
C GLU A 333 4.96 19.84 -8.57
N LYS A 334 6.09 20.56 -8.57
CA LYS A 334 6.91 20.74 -9.79
C LYS A 334 7.39 19.40 -10.36
N LEU A 335 7.82 18.47 -9.50
CA LEU A 335 8.18 17.11 -9.93
C LEU A 335 6.97 16.35 -10.52
N ARG A 336 5.77 16.54 -9.96
CA ARG A 336 4.54 15.93 -10.46
C ARG A 336 4.16 16.48 -11.84
N GLN A 337 4.30 17.79 -12.05
CA GLN A 337 4.07 18.46 -13.34
C GLN A 337 5.05 17.97 -14.41
N HIS A 338 6.34 17.87 -14.08
CA HIS A 338 7.35 17.27 -14.98
C HIS A 338 7.02 15.81 -15.33
N ALA A 339 6.36 15.10 -14.42
CA ALA A 339 5.92 13.71 -14.60
C ALA A 339 4.51 13.57 -15.22
N ALA A 340 3.99 14.58 -15.91
CA ALA A 340 2.64 14.57 -16.49
C ALA A 340 2.36 13.34 -17.38
N GLU A 341 3.37 12.84 -18.12
CA GLU A 341 3.22 11.69 -19.02
C GLU A 341 3.53 10.34 -18.36
N SER A 342 4.21 10.32 -17.21
CA SER A 342 4.67 9.09 -16.55
C SER A 342 3.86 8.78 -15.29
N ALA A 343 2.92 7.83 -15.40
CA ALA A 343 2.10 7.38 -14.28
C ALA A 343 2.95 6.72 -13.17
N THR A 344 4.05 6.06 -13.51
CA THR A 344 4.96 5.40 -12.55
C THR A 344 5.70 6.44 -11.70
N ALA A 345 6.18 7.52 -12.32
CA ALA A 345 6.81 8.65 -11.63
C ALA A 345 5.81 9.36 -10.70
N ARG A 346 4.59 9.64 -11.18
CA ARG A 346 3.52 10.24 -10.36
C ARG A 346 3.10 9.34 -9.19
N LEU A 347 3.00 8.02 -9.40
CA LEU A 347 2.74 7.06 -8.32
C LEU A 347 3.84 7.10 -7.25
N ARG A 348 5.10 7.23 -7.65
CA ARG A 348 6.23 7.36 -6.71
C ARG A 348 6.09 8.61 -5.86
N LEU A 349 5.81 9.76 -6.48
CA LEU A 349 5.59 11.03 -5.78
C LEU A 349 4.39 10.95 -4.83
N LEU A 350 3.29 10.31 -5.25
CA LEU A 350 2.13 10.08 -4.38
C LEU A 350 2.47 9.21 -3.17
N ARG A 351 3.29 8.17 -3.34
CA ARG A 351 3.78 7.32 -2.25
C ARG A 351 4.73 8.06 -1.32
N ILE A 352 5.54 8.98 -1.85
CA ILE A 352 6.36 9.89 -1.04
C ILE A 352 5.45 10.77 -0.18
N ALA A 353 4.48 11.45 -0.80
CA ALA A 353 3.49 12.29 -0.11
C ALA A 353 2.71 11.52 0.98
N ALA A 354 2.27 10.29 0.68
CA ALA A 354 1.50 9.46 1.60
C ALA A 354 2.27 9.06 2.86
N ARG A 355 3.59 8.81 2.76
CA ARG A 355 4.47 8.42 3.88
C ARG A 355 4.76 9.55 4.86
N ARG A 356 4.60 10.80 4.44
CA ARG A 356 4.87 11.97 5.28
C ARG A 356 3.83 12.14 6.40
N PRO A 357 4.14 12.85 7.50
CA PRO A 357 3.22 13.09 8.62
C PRO A 357 1.86 13.65 8.19
N ARG A 358 0.79 13.41 8.97
CA ARG A 358 -0.61 13.66 8.56
C ARG A 358 -0.91 15.09 8.12
N GLY A 359 -0.25 16.10 8.70
CA GLY A 359 -0.45 17.51 8.38
C GLY A 359 0.18 17.97 7.06
N THR A 360 1.17 17.24 6.53
CA THR A 360 1.94 17.67 5.36
C THR A 360 1.30 17.16 4.06
N SER A 361 1.69 17.73 2.92
CA SER A 361 1.34 17.22 1.58
C SER A 361 -0.14 17.22 1.27
N VAL A 362 -0.96 17.89 2.07
CA VAL A 362 -2.40 18.01 1.84
C VAL A 362 -2.65 18.72 0.50
N VAL A 363 -1.92 19.79 0.20
CA VAL A 363 -2.05 20.53 -1.06
C VAL A 363 -1.68 19.65 -2.25
N LEU A 364 -0.53 18.97 -2.19
CA LEU A 364 -0.11 18.04 -3.23
C LEU A 364 -1.11 16.89 -3.43
N LEU A 365 -1.62 16.30 -2.34
CA LEU A 365 -2.63 15.24 -2.38
C LEU A 365 -3.93 15.73 -3.02
N LYS A 366 -4.33 17.00 -2.79
CA LYS A 366 -5.46 17.62 -3.48
C LYS A 366 -5.22 17.74 -4.98
N ASN A 367 -4.01 18.09 -5.42
CA ASN A 367 -3.67 18.14 -6.84
C ASN A 367 -3.76 16.75 -7.52
N PHE A 368 -3.49 15.67 -6.78
CA PHE A 368 -3.71 14.31 -7.26
C PHE A 368 -5.19 13.91 -7.37
N LEU A 369 -6.13 14.65 -6.77
CA LEU A 369 -7.57 14.42 -6.95
C LEU A 369 -8.07 14.87 -8.33
N THR A 370 -7.25 15.51 -9.14
CA THR A 370 -7.54 15.87 -10.53
C THR A 370 -6.56 15.19 -11.50
N ASP A 371 -5.86 14.14 -11.07
CA ASP A 371 -4.94 13.39 -11.94
C ASP A 371 -5.70 12.65 -13.05
N ALA A 372 -5.06 12.50 -14.22
CA ALA A 372 -5.64 11.77 -15.34
C ALA A 372 -5.82 10.27 -15.04
N ASP A 373 -4.99 9.67 -14.17
CA ASP A 373 -5.13 8.27 -13.77
C ASP A 373 -6.06 8.12 -12.55
N GLU A 374 -7.23 7.52 -12.79
CA GLU A 374 -8.22 7.20 -11.76
C GLU A 374 -7.64 6.38 -10.59
N ARG A 375 -6.60 5.56 -10.83
CA ARG A 375 -5.93 4.79 -9.78
C ARG A 375 -5.19 5.69 -8.80
N LEU A 376 -4.52 6.73 -9.29
CA LEU A 376 -3.81 7.72 -8.47
C LEU A 376 -4.81 8.59 -7.71
N MET A 377 -5.86 9.07 -8.38
CA MET A 377 -6.96 9.81 -7.73
C MET A 377 -7.55 9.05 -6.55
N ARG A 378 -7.78 7.73 -6.72
CA ARG A 378 -8.35 6.89 -5.67
C ARG A 378 -7.41 6.73 -4.47
N ILE A 379 -6.10 6.60 -4.70
CA ILE A 379 -5.11 6.54 -3.63
C ILE A 379 -5.06 7.88 -2.90
N ALA A 380 -5.03 9.00 -3.62
CA ALA A 380 -5.07 10.34 -3.04
C ALA A 380 -6.34 10.57 -2.21
N ALA A 381 -7.51 10.16 -2.71
CA ALA A 381 -8.78 10.24 -1.97
C ALA A 381 -8.74 9.43 -0.66
N ARG A 382 -8.16 8.22 -0.66
CA ARG A 382 -7.96 7.44 0.57
C ARG A 382 -7.07 8.16 1.57
N GLU A 383 -5.99 8.80 1.10
CA GLU A 383 -5.09 9.57 1.94
C GLU A 383 -5.76 10.81 2.53
N ILE A 384 -6.57 11.54 1.75
CA ILE A 384 -7.38 12.65 2.24
C ILE A 384 -8.37 12.19 3.32
N ILE A 385 -9.04 11.05 3.12
CA ILE A 385 -9.95 10.45 4.10
C ILE A 385 -9.23 10.08 5.41
N ARG A 386 -8.00 9.56 5.30
CA ARG A 386 -7.17 9.21 6.46
C ARG A 386 -6.69 10.45 7.22
N ARG A 387 -6.38 11.53 6.51
CA ARG A 387 -5.80 12.77 7.08
C ARG A 387 -6.83 13.72 7.66
N ARG A 388 -8.04 13.78 7.06
CA ARG A 388 -9.14 14.69 7.45
C ARG A 388 -8.70 16.17 7.57
N PRO A 389 -8.33 16.81 6.45
CA PRO A 389 -7.95 18.23 6.45
C PRO A 389 -9.12 19.15 6.89
N PRO A 390 -8.88 20.44 7.19
CA PRO A 390 -9.92 21.35 7.69
C PRO A 390 -11.17 21.45 6.80
N ASP A 391 -11.00 21.39 5.48
CA ASP A 391 -12.05 21.44 4.46
C ASP A 391 -12.56 20.04 4.03
N TYR A 392 -12.33 19.02 4.86
CA TYR A 392 -12.60 17.62 4.56
C TYR A 392 -14.03 17.34 4.08
N GLU A 393 -15.04 17.86 4.78
CA GLU A 393 -16.44 17.57 4.44
C GLU A 393 -16.83 18.14 3.07
N ASN A 394 -16.48 19.40 2.80
CA ASN A 394 -16.74 20.06 1.53
C ASN A 394 -16.03 19.34 0.37
N LEU A 395 -14.78 18.93 0.60
CA LEU A 395 -14.00 18.20 -0.40
C LEU A 395 -14.63 16.84 -0.74
N LEU A 396 -15.10 16.09 0.26
CA LEU A 396 -15.77 14.81 0.02
C LEU A 396 -17.09 14.99 -0.74
N LEU A 397 -17.88 16.02 -0.42
CA LEU A 397 -19.12 16.32 -1.13
C LEU A 397 -18.87 16.67 -2.60
N GLN A 398 -17.84 17.48 -2.87
CA GLN A 398 -17.45 17.81 -4.24
C GLN A 398 -17.05 16.54 -5.03
N LEU A 399 -16.22 15.68 -4.43
CA LEU A 399 -15.77 14.44 -5.06
C LEU A 399 -16.91 13.45 -5.33
N MET A 400 -17.98 13.46 -4.54
CA MET A 400 -19.16 12.62 -4.81
C MET A 400 -19.86 12.96 -6.12
N THR A 401 -19.74 14.20 -6.58
CA THR A 401 -20.40 14.69 -7.80
C THR A 401 -19.46 14.63 -9.00
N SER A 402 -18.23 15.13 -8.85
CA SER A 402 -17.31 15.34 -9.97
C SER A 402 -16.37 14.16 -10.26
N ALA A 403 -16.12 13.27 -9.29
CA ALA A 403 -15.07 12.27 -9.43
C ALA A 403 -15.53 10.98 -10.16
N PRO A 404 -14.59 10.18 -10.71
CA PRO A 404 -14.89 8.89 -11.32
C PRO A 404 -15.53 7.87 -10.36
N PRO A 405 -16.22 6.84 -10.88
CA PRO A 405 -16.94 5.85 -10.06
C PRO A 405 -16.11 5.18 -8.96
N SER A 406 -14.84 4.83 -9.21
CA SER A 406 -14.04 4.15 -8.17
C SER A 406 -13.64 5.08 -7.03
N VAL A 407 -13.48 6.38 -7.29
CA VAL A 407 -13.22 7.40 -6.28
C VAL A 407 -14.50 7.67 -5.49
N ARG A 408 -15.64 7.85 -6.17
CA ARG A 408 -16.95 8.02 -5.53
C ARG A 408 -17.32 6.87 -4.60
N LYS A 409 -16.98 5.63 -4.96
CA LYS A 409 -17.18 4.46 -4.08
C LYS A 409 -16.40 4.57 -2.77
N VAL A 410 -15.15 5.02 -2.82
CA VAL A 410 -14.28 5.19 -1.64
C VAL A 410 -14.78 6.33 -0.76
N VAL A 411 -15.08 7.49 -1.37
CA VAL A 411 -15.59 8.67 -0.69
C VAL A 411 -16.98 8.40 -0.09
N GLY A 412 -17.88 7.82 -0.86
CA GLY A 412 -19.22 7.45 -0.44
C GLY A 412 -19.22 6.50 0.74
N ARG A 413 -18.29 5.53 0.79
CA ARG A 413 -18.13 4.67 1.96
C ARG A 413 -17.70 5.46 3.21
N ALA A 414 -16.80 6.43 3.07
CA ALA A 414 -16.35 7.26 4.19
C ALA A 414 -17.46 8.19 4.72
N ILE A 415 -18.17 8.88 3.81
CA ILE A 415 -19.35 9.70 4.15
C ILE A 415 -20.43 8.83 4.77
N GLY A 416 -20.70 7.68 4.17
CA GLY A 416 -21.69 6.74 4.65
C GLY A 416 -21.38 6.27 6.07
N GLN A 417 -20.11 6.02 6.40
CA GLN A 417 -19.71 5.56 7.74
C GLN A 417 -19.98 6.62 8.81
N SER A 418 -19.62 7.87 8.56
CA SER A 418 -19.94 8.97 9.49
C SER A 418 -21.44 9.24 9.53
N GLY A 419 -22.11 9.20 8.37
CA GLY A 419 -23.55 9.34 8.21
C GLY A 419 -24.35 8.27 8.96
N PHE A 420 -23.87 7.02 9.01
CA PHE A 420 -24.49 5.93 9.77
C PHE A 420 -24.52 6.22 11.26
N GLU A 421 -23.37 6.58 11.84
CA GLU A 421 -23.29 6.87 13.27
C GLU A 421 -24.11 8.13 13.62
N HIS A 422 -24.10 9.14 12.74
CA HIS A 422 -24.92 10.34 12.91
C HIS A 422 -26.43 10.03 12.86
N PHE A 423 -26.86 9.26 11.85
CA PHE A 423 -28.23 8.80 11.69
C PHE A 423 -28.67 7.97 12.90
N TRP A 424 -27.85 7.00 13.31
CA TRP A 424 -28.10 6.14 14.47
C TRP A 424 -28.33 6.96 15.73
N ASN A 425 -27.43 7.91 16.03
CA ASN A 425 -27.52 8.73 17.24
C ASN A 425 -28.74 9.66 17.23
N LYS A 426 -29.09 10.23 16.06
CA LYS A 426 -30.23 11.16 15.94
C LYS A 426 -31.57 10.51 15.66
N PHE A 427 -31.61 9.21 15.32
CA PHE A 427 -32.81 8.52 14.84
C PHE A 427 -34.07 8.82 15.66
N ASP A 428 -33.99 8.75 16.99
CA ASP A 428 -35.14 8.94 17.88
C ASP A 428 -35.71 10.36 17.81
N ARG A 429 -34.86 11.36 17.52
CA ARG A 429 -35.23 12.78 17.41
C ARG A 429 -35.68 13.17 16.00
N LEU A 430 -35.43 12.33 14.99
CA LEU A 430 -35.81 12.63 13.61
C LEU A 430 -37.30 12.36 13.38
N PRO A 431 -38.01 13.22 12.62
CA PRO A 431 -39.34 12.94 12.11
C PRO A 431 -39.40 11.67 11.25
N LYS A 432 -40.48 10.90 11.33
CA LYS A 432 -40.70 9.66 10.55
C LYS A 432 -40.39 9.79 9.04
N PRO A 433 -40.82 10.83 8.30
CA PRO A 433 -40.50 10.93 6.87
C PRO A 433 -38.98 11.07 6.63
N ILE A 434 -38.29 11.82 7.49
CA ILE A 434 -36.83 12.04 7.40
C ILE A 434 -36.05 10.77 7.76
N ARG A 435 -36.55 9.96 8.71
CA ARG A 435 -35.91 8.67 9.06
C ARG A 435 -35.76 7.75 7.86
N ARG A 436 -36.81 7.61 7.05
CA ARG A 436 -36.79 6.79 5.84
C ARG A 436 -35.82 7.31 4.79
N GLN A 437 -35.86 8.62 4.53
CA GLN A 437 -34.99 9.23 3.52
C GLN A 437 -33.52 9.15 3.92
N ALA A 438 -33.18 9.54 5.15
CA ALA A 438 -31.82 9.50 5.66
C ALA A 438 -31.27 8.07 5.76
N GLY A 439 -32.09 7.13 6.23
CA GLY A 439 -31.70 5.72 6.28
C GLY A 439 -31.49 5.10 4.90
N SER A 440 -32.36 5.40 3.93
CA SER A 440 -32.19 4.93 2.54
C SER A 440 -30.94 5.51 1.89
N ALA A 441 -30.67 6.80 2.07
CA ALA A 441 -29.44 7.44 1.57
C ALA A 441 -28.18 6.81 2.19
N MET A 442 -28.20 6.56 3.49
CA MET A 442 -27.11 5.89 4.20
C MET A 442 -26.89 4.46 3.67
N LEU A 443 -27.96 3.67 3.46
CA LEU A 443 -27.87 2.30 2.93
C LEU A 443 -27.27 2.27 1.53
N LYS A 444 -27.56 3.28 0.69
CA LYS A 444 -26.98 3.39 -0.66
C LYS A 444 -25.49 3.72 -0.64
N LEU A 445 -25.04 4.53 0.32
CA LEU A 445 -23.65 4.97 0.43
C LEU A 445 -22.73 3.94 1.13
N LEU A 446 -23.30 3.07 1.96
CA LEU A 446 -22.59 2.04 2.72
C LEU A 446 -22.92 0.62 2.23
N PRO A 447 -22.03 -0.03 1.47
CA PRO A 447 -22.21 -1.41 1.05
C PRO A 447 -22.35 -2.39 2.23
N ASP A 448 -21.69 -2.09 3.37
CA ASP A 448 -21.71 -2.90 4.59
C ASP A 448 -22.77 -2.46 5.61
N ALA A 449 -23.68 -1.55 5.26
CA ALA A 449 -24.72 -1.07 6.19
C ALA A 449 -25.63 -2.19 6.69
N ILE A 450 -25.99 -3.16 5.85
CA ILE A 450 -26.83 -4.31 6.23
C ILE A 450 -26.14 -5.11 7.33
N VAL A 451 -24.86 -5.47 7.15
CA VAL A 451 -24.08 -6.22 8.13
C VAL A 451 -23.94 -5.45 9.44
N ARG A 452 -23.76 -4.12 9.37
CA ARG A 452 -23.72 -3.25 10.56
C ARG A 452 -25.05 -3.26 11.31
N LEU A 453 -26.17 -3.10 10.60
CA LEU A 453 -27.50 -3.15 11.20
C LEU A 453 -27.80 -4.54 11.80
N GLN A 454 -27.46 -5.62 11.11
CA GLN A 454 -27.58 -6.99 11.63
C GLN A 454 -26.80 -7.16 12.93
N LYS A 455 -25.57 -6.65 13.00
CA LYS A 455 -24.78 -6.67 14.25
C LYS A 455 -25.44 -5.86 15.38
N ARG A 456 -26.07 -4.72 15.06
CA ARG A 456 -26.83 -3.91 16.04
C ARG A 456 -28.14 -4.58 16.50
N LEU A 457 -28.69 -5.51 15.72
CA LEU A 457 -29.83 -6.34 16.13
C LEU A 457 -29.43 -7.44 17.12
N SER A 458 -28.27 -8.07 16.90
CA SER A 458 -27.85 -9.24 17.68
C SER A 458 -27.09 -8.90 18.95
N VAL A 459 -26.24 -7.86 18.93
CA VAL A 459 -25.32 -7.53 20.02
C VAL A 459 -25.65 -6.18 20.64
N GLY A 460 -25.70 -6.13 21.97
CA GLY A 460 -25.81 -4.90 22.75
C GLY A 460 -26.99 -4.89 23.71
N PRO A 461 -27.18 -3.76 24.42
CA PRO A 461 -28.28 -3.59 25.36
C PRO A 461 -29.64 -3.62 24.63
N ALA A 462 -30.69 -4.03 25.35
CA ALA A 462 -32.01 -4.24 24.76
C ALA A 462 -32.56 -3.00 24.04
N ASP A 463 -32.36 -1.81 24.58
CA ASP A 463 -32.80 -0.55 23.96
C ASP A 463 -32.14 -0.29 22.60
N GLN A 464 -30.85 -0.61 22.45
CA GLN A 464 -30.16 -0.47 21.16
C GLN A 464 -30.64 -1.50 20.15
N ARG A 465 -30.92 -2.74 20.58
CA ARG A 465 -31.48 -3.78 19.71
C ARG A 465 -32.91 -3.45 19.29
N LEU A 466 -33.72 -2.86 20.18
CA LEU A 466 -35.07 -2.35 19.88
C LEU A 466 -35.01 -1.25 18.84
N LYS A 467 -34.06 -0.31 19.00
CA LYS A 467 -33.81 0.76 18.04
C LYS A 467 -33.38 0.22 16.68
N ALA A 468 -32.46 -0.75 16.63
CA ALA A 468 -32.09 -1.43 15.39
C ALA A 468 -33.30 -2.08 14.72
N LEU A 469 -34.13 -2.80 15.48
CA LEU A 469 -35.32 -3.46 14.96
C LEU A 469 -36.35 -2.45 14.43
N GLN A 470 -36.50 -1.30 15.10
CA GLN A 470 -37.33 -0.20 14.64
C GLN A 470 -36.78 0.42 13.33
N ILE A 471 -35.47 0.62 13.22
CA ILE A 471 -34.83 1.09 11.98
C ILE A 471 -35.09 0.10 10.84
N VAL A 472 -34.85 -1.19 11.06
CA VAL A 472 -35.06 -2.25 10.06
C VAL A 472 -36.49 -2.28 9.58
N TYR A 473 -37.45 -2.13 10.50
CA TYR A 473 -38.86 -2.01 10.18
C TYR A 473 -39.17 -0.77 9.34
N GLU A 474 -38.75 0.42 9.77
CA GLU A 474 -39.07 1.68 9.09
C GLU A 474 -38.44 1.78 7.69
N LEU A 475 -37.25 1.18 7.51
CA LEU A 475 -36.54 1.14 6.23
C LEU A 475 -36.99 0.02 5.29
N GLY A 476 -37.92 -0.84 5.72
CA GLY A 476 -38.41 -1.96 4.89
C GLY A 476 -37.38 -3.07 4.69
N MET A 477 -36.41 -3.21 5.60
CA MET A 477 -35.30 -4.15 5.50
C MET A 477 -35.57 -5.49 6.19
N ALA A 478 -36.79 -5.70 6.69
CA ALA A 478 -37.13 -6.86 7.51
C ALA A 478 -36.91 -8.20 6.77
N GLU A 479 -37.28 -8.30 5.49
CA GLU A 479 -37.06 -9.50 4.66
C GLU A 479 -35.57 -9.85 4.54
N SER A 480 -34.73 -8.85 4.25
CA SER A 480 -33.27 -9.03 4.13
C SER A 480 -32.56 -9.42 5.44
N MET A 481 -33.23 -9.26 6.58
CA MET A 481 -32.71 -9.56 7.91
C MET A 481 -33.59 -10.58 8.65
N ARG A 482 -34.35 -11.39 7.90
CA ARG A 482 -35.31 -12.36 8.42
C ARG A 482 -34.76 -13.18 9.57
N ASP A 483 -33.61 -13.83 9.39
CA ASP A 483 -33.09 -14.78 10.38
C ASP A 483 -32.74 -14.08 11.70
N ALA A 484 -32.20 -12.85 11.62
CA ALA A 484 -31.93 -12.03 12.80
C ALA A 484 -33.24 -11.62 13.51
N VAL A 485 -34.28 -11.23 12.75
CA VAL A 485 -35.58 -10.87 13.31
C VAL A 485 -36.27 -12.09 13.95
N VAL A 486 -36.23 -13.25 13.31
CA VAL A 486 -36.79 -14.50 13.85
C VAL A 486 -36.06 -14.91 15.13
N ALA A 487 -34.72 -14.83 15.17
CA ALA A 487 -33.96 -15.12 16.38
C ALA A 487 -34.38 -14.22 17.56
N MET A 488 -34.65 -12.93 17.30
CA MET A 488 -35.10 -11.97 18.32
C MET A 488 -36.51 -12.28 18.86
N CYS A 489 -37.31 -13.09 18.17
CA CYS A 489 -38.60 -13.55 18.68
C CYS A 489 -38.44 -14.43 19.93
N HIS A 490 -37.25 -14.97 20.17
CA HIS A 490 -36.92 -15.81 21.33
C HIS A 490 -35.95 -15.14 22.32
N ASP A 491 -35.80 -13.82 22.26
CA ASP A 491 -34.92 -13.06 23.17
C ASP A 491 -35.37 -13.14 24.64
N ALA A 492 -34.44 -12.96 25.59
CA ALA A 492 -34.80 -12.93 27.01
C ALA A 492 -35.69 -11.73 27.38
N ASP A 493 -35.54 -10.58 26.71
CA ASP A 493 -36.36 -9.39 26.98
C ASP A 493 -37.73 -9.47 26.27
N PRO A 494 -38.85 -9.44 27.00
CA PRO A 494 -40.20 -9.49 26.42
C PRO A 494 -40.52 -8.32 25.49
N ARG A 495 -39.92 -7.13 25.69
CA ARG A 495 -40.10 -5.97 24.80
C ARG A 495 -39.55 -6.26 23.40
N LEU A 496 -38.38 -6.90 23.36
CA LEU A 496 -37.73 -7.30 22.11
C LEU A 496 -38.52 -8.41 21.42
N ARG A 497 -38.90 -9.47 22.15
CA ARG A 497 -39.74 -10.54 21.60
C ARG A 497 -41.02 -9.98 21.00
N SER A 498 -41.75 -9.14 21.74
CA SER A 498 -43.02 -8.58 21.29
C SER A 498 -42.85 -7.76 20.01
N LYS A 499 -41.83 -6.91 19.96
CA LYS A 499 -41.54 -6.11 18.76
C LYS A 499 -41.08 -6.97 17.59
N ALA A 500 -40.26 -7.99 17.84
CA ALA A 500 -39.73 -8.90 16.83
C ALA A 500 -40.86 -9.70 16.16
N VAL A 501 -41.80 -10.21 16.94
CA VAL A 501 -43.01 -10.90 16.42
C VAL A 501 -43.82 -10.00 15.51
N MET A 502 -44.03 -8.74 15.92
CA MET A 502 -44.75 -7.75 15.10
C MET A 502 -44.03 -7.51 13.76
N VAL A 503 -42.70 -7.39 13.76
CA VAL A 503 -41.90 -7.22 12.53
C VAL A 503 -41.91 -8.49 11.69
N ALA A 504 -41.70 -9.66 12.29
CA ALA A 504 -41.66 -10.96 11.64
C ALA A 504 -42.97 -11.28 10.91
N GLY A 505 -44.11 -10.91 11.51
CA GLY A 505 -45.43 -11.10 10.88
C GLY A 505 -45.63 -10.31 9.58
N GLN A 506 -44.86 -9.23 9.37
CA GLN A 506 -44.88 -8.47 8.12
C GLN A 506 -43.90 -8.97 7.07
N ILE A 507 -43.05 -9.96 7.39
CA ILE A 507 -42.10 -10.57 6.46
C ILE A 507 -42.82 -11.63 5.64
N PRO A 508 -42.95 -11.50 4.30
CA PRO A 508 -43.63 -12.49 3.47
C PRO A 508 -43.11 -13.92 3.65
N SER A 509 -41.79 -14.11 3.68
CA SER A 509 -41.18 -15.45 3.73
C SER A 509 -41.27 -16.14 5.10
N VAL A 510 -41.56 -15.39 6.17
CA VAL A 510 -41.76 -15.99 7.50
C VAL A 510 -43.15 -16.61 7.55
N THR A 511 -43.20 -17.92 7.75
CA THR A 511 -44.46 -18.65 7.92
C THR A 511 -44.87 -18.67 9.39
N PRO A 512 -46.17 -18.75 9.69
CA PRO A 512 -46.66 -18.92 11.05
C PRO A 512 -45.97 -20.03 11.85
N GLU A 513 -45.68 -21.18 11.24
CA GLU A 513 -45.08 -22.34 11.93
C GLU A 513 -43.74 -21.99 12.56
N MET A 514 -42.97 -21.12 11.91
CA MET A 514 -41.66 -20.67 12.40
C MET A 514 -41.75 -19.83 13.69
N LEU A 515 -42.92 -19.27 14.01
CA LEU A 515 -43.11 -18.34 15.12
C LEU A 515 -43.99 -18.93 16.23
N VAL A 516 -44.94 -19.80 15.90
CA VAL A 516 -46.11 -20.03 16.75
C VAL A 516 -45.85 -20.90 17.98
N ASP A 517 -44.97 -21.91 17.89
CA ASP A 517 -44.88 -23.02 18.85
C ASP A 517 -44.64 -22.57 20.31
N ARG A 518 -43.70 -21.62 20.51
CA ARG A 518 -43.42 -21.04 21.84
C ARG A 518 -44.13 -19.72 22.11
N LEU A 519 -44.45 -18.93 21.08
CA LEU A 519 -44.85 -17.52 21.27
C LEU A 519 -46.32 -17.36 21.65
N LEU A 520 -47.18 -18.33 21.31
CA LEU A 520 -48.57 -18.33 21.79
C LEU A 520 -48.69 -18.62 23.29
N ASN A 521 -47.68 -19.24 23.88
CA ASN A 521 -47.58 -19.56 25.30
C ASN A 521 -46.55 -18.69 26.03
N ASP A 522 -46.10 -17.58 25.43
CA ASP A 522 -45.12 -16.68 26.05
C ASP A 522 -45.65 -16.11 27.36
N THR A 523 -44.76 -15.84 28.32
CA THR A 523 -45.13 -15.22 29.61
C THR A 523 -45.70 -13.81 29.44
N ASP A 524 -45.23 -13.04 28.46
CA ASP A 524 -45.67 -11.68 28.20
C ASP A 524 -46.91 -11.64 27.30
N ALA A 525 -47.98 -11.01 27.78
CA ALA A 525 -49.25 -10.91 27.08
C ALA A 525 -49.18 -10.17 25.74
N ARG A 526 -48.22 -9.25 25.56
CA ARG A 526 -48.03 -8.53 24.29
C ARG A 526 -47.40 -9.42 23.23
N VAL A 527 -46.51 -10.33 23.62
CA VAL A 527 -45.94 -11.33 22.69
C VAL A 527 -47.07 -12.21 22.19
N ARG A 528 -47.86 -12.81 23.09
CA ARG A 528 -49.01 -13.67 22.74
C ARG A 528 -50.00 -12.95 21.83
N ALA A 529 -50.38 -11.71 22.17
CA ALA A 529 -51.31 -10.92 21.37
C ALA A 529 -50.77 -10.62 19.96
N ASN A 530 -49.48 -10.25 19.84
CA ASN A 530 -48.85 -10.01 18.54
C ASN A 530 -48.76 -11.28 17.71
N THR A 531 -48.51 -12.45 18.33
CA THR A 531 -48.50 -13.73 17.62
C THR A 531 -49.86 -14.05 17.01
N ILE A 532 -50.96 -13.78 17.73
CA ILE A 532 -52.32 -13.92 17.19
C ILE A 532 -52.56 -12.94 16.03
N GLU A 533 -52.05 -11.71 16.11
CA GLU A 533 -52.11 -10.74 14.99
C GLU A 533 -51.30 -11.21 13.77
N VAL A 534 -50.17 -11.89 13.97
CA VAL A 534 -49.44 -12.53 12.86
C VAL A 534 -50.30 -13.61 12.19
N LEU A 535 -50.96 -14.46 12.97
CA LEU A 535 -51.88 -15.48 12.46
C LEU A 535 -53.05 -14.86 11.68
N GLU A 536 -53.63 -13.77 12.19
CA GLU A 536 -54.66 -12.99 11.48
C GLU A 536 -54.17 -12.47 10.13
N ASN A 537 -52.94 -11.95 10.08
CA ASN A 537 -52.37 -11.36 8.87
C ASN A 537 -52.06 -12.42 7.81
N LYS A 538 -51.55 -13.58 8.23
CA LYS A 538 -51.19 -14.68 7.33
C LYS A 538 -52.39 -15.53 6.91
N ALA A 539 -53.48 -15.51 7.68
CA ALA A 539 -54.75 -16.16 7.37
C ALA A 539 -54.64 -17.67 7.03
N ASP A 540 -53.74 -18.39 7.71
CA ASP A 540 -53.52 -19.81 7.50
C ASP A 540 -54.54 -20.67 8.29
N ALA A 541 -55.34 -21.45 7.56
CA ALA A 541 -56.42 -22.27 8.11
C ALA A 541 -55.93 -23.35 9.09
N ARG A 542 -54.65 -23.76 9.02
CA ARG A 542 -54.07 -24.78 9.92
C ARG A 542 -54.08 -24.33 11.39
N PHE A 543 -54.12 -23.02 11.66
CA PHE A 543 -54.14 -22.48 13.03
C PHE A 543 -55.54 -22.21 13.57
N VAL A 544 -56.61 -22.54 12.84
CA VAL A 544 -57.99 -22.39 13.31
C VAL A 544 -58.26 -23.10 14.65
N PRO A 545 -57.78 -24.33 14.91
CA PRO A 545 -57.98 -24.99 16.21
C PRO A 545 -57.38 -24.19 17.37
N VAL A 546 -56.16 -23.70 17.19
CA VAL A 546 -55.42 -22.93 18.20
C VAL A 546 -56.06 -21.56 18.42
N LEU A 547 -56.50 -20.88 17.36
CA LEU A 547 -57.25 -19.63 17.47
C LEU A 547 -58.61 -19.84 18.17
N THR A 548 -59.26 -20.98 17.95
CA THR A 548 -60.52 -21.34 18.62
C THR A 548 -60.33 -21.51 20.12
N GLU A 549 -59.21 -22.11 20.55
CA GLU A 549 -58.80 -22.17 21.96
C GLU A 549 -58.56 -20.76 22.52
N ARG A 550 -57.79 -19.92 21.80
CA ARG A 550 -57.49 -18.54 22.24
C ARG A 550 -58.70 -17.62 22.27
N ALA A 551 -59.73 -17.88 21.47
CA ALA A 551 -61.03 -17.21 21.53
C ALA A 551 -61.82 -17.53 22.83
N ARG A 552 -61.28 -18.39 23.70
CA ARG A 552 -61.77 -18.66 25.07
C ARG A 552 -60.77 -18.21 26.15
N SER A 553 -59.70 -17.50 25.79
CA SER A 553 -58.65 -17.05 26.72
C SER A 553 -59.21 -16.17 27.84
N ALA A 554 -58.61 -16.30 29.04
CA ALA A 554 -58.88 -15.44 30.18
C ALA A 554 -58.37 -13.99 29.98
N THR A 555 -57.49 -13.76 29.00
CA THR A 555 -56.99 -12.43 28.65
C THR A 555 -57.89 -11.81 27.58
N ASN A 556 -58.50 -10.65 27.88
CA ASN A 556 -59.41 -9.96 26.97
C ASN A 556 -58.80 -9.70 25.57
N ARG A 557 -57.53 -9.29 25.49
CA ARG A 557 -56.86 -8.90 24.26
C ARG A 557 -56.59 -10.10 23.36
N GLU A 558 -56.14 -11.21 23.92
CA GLU A 558 -55.94 -12.47 23.19
C GLU A 558 -57.27 -12.99 22.65
N ARG A 559 -58.30 -12.98 23.50
CA ARG A 559 -59.65 -13.42 23.14
C ARG A 559 -60.22 -12.58 22.01
N ALA A 560 -60.11 -11.26 22.10
CA ALA A 560 -60.55 -10.31 21.08
C ALA A 560 -59.81 -10.47 19.74
N ASN A 561 -58.47 -10.60 19.78
CA ASN A 561 -57.66 -10.80 18.59
C ASN A 561 -57.94 -12.16 17.92
N ALA A 562 -58.16 -13.21 18.71
CA ALA A 562 -58.46 -14.54 18.18
C ALA A 562 -59.84 -14.60 17.49
N ILE A 563 -60.87 -14.00 18.11
CA ILE A 563 -62.20 -13.85 17.50
C ILE A 563 -62.10 -13.07 16.18
N LYS A 564 -61.33 -11.97 16.16
CA LYS A 564 -61.07 -11.18 14.95
C LYS A 564 -60.36 -12.00 13.86
N ALA A 565 -59.35 -12.77 14.22
CA ALA A 565 -58.62 -13.64 13.30
C ALA A 565 -59.52 -14.71 12.67
N LEU A 566 -60.27 -15.44 13.49
CA LEU A 566 -61.23 -16.46 13.04
C LEU A 566 -62.32 -15.85 12.14
N PHE A 567 -62.77 -14.63 12.45
CA PHE A 567 -63.72 -13.89 11.62
C PHE A 567 -63.18 -13.67 10.21
N LYS A 568 -61.96 -13.13 10.13
CA LYS A 568 -61.27 -12.86 8.86
C LYS A 568 -61.03 -14.13 8.05
N MET A 569 -60.81 -15.26 8.72
CA MET A 569 -60.70 -16.60 8.14
C MET A 569 -62.05 -17.24 7.76
N ARG A 570 -63.18 -16.55 7.97
CA ARG A 570 -64.55 -17.01 7.67
C ARG A 570 -64.96 -18.30 8.40
N VAL A 571 -64.49 -18.46 9.64
CA VAL A 571 -64.92 -19.58 10.50
C VAL A 571 -66.33 -19.30 11.04
N SER A 572 -67.26 -20.24 10.83
CA SER A 572 -68.70 -20.04 11.08
C SER A 572 -69.08 -19.87 12.56
N THR A 573 -68.26 -20.33 13.51
CA THR A 573 -68.57 -20.33 14.95
C THR A 573 -68.26 -19.02 15.68
N VAL A 574 -67.80 -17.98 14.97
CA VAL A 574 -67.26 -16.74 15.56
C VAL A 574 -68.34 -15.84 16.16
N SER A 575 -69.54 -15.82 15.57
CA SER A 575 -70.68 -15.02 16.05
C SER A 575 -71.04 -15.36 17.51
N ASN A 576 -71.08 -16.65 17.84
CA ASN A 576 -71.34 -17.12 19.20
C ASN A 576 -70.21 -16.76 20.17
N GLN A 577 -68.95 -16.81 19.74
CA GLN A 577 -67.80 -16.43 20.58
C GLN A 577 -67.79 -14.93 20.88
N LEU A 578 -68.13 -14.09 19.90
CA LEU A 578 -68.24 -12.65 20.11
C LEU A 578 -69.45 -12.30 20.99
N PHE A 579 -70.61 -12.95 20.77
CA PHE A 579 -71.81 -12.78 21.58
C PHE A 579 -71.55 -13.14 23.06
N THR A 580 -70.91 -14.28 23.32
CA THR A 580 -70.53 -14.67 24.69
C THR A 580 -69.55 -13.70 25.32
N MET A 581 -68.64 -13.11 24.55
CA MET A 581 -67.70 -12.10 25.06
C MET A 581 -68.38 -10.75 25.38
N LEU A 582 -69.43 -10.36 24.64
CA LEU A 582 -70.26 -9.19 24.95
C LEU A 582 -71.07 -9.36 26.24
N ARG A 583 -71.34 -10.59 26.66
CA ARG A 583 -72.06 -10.94 27.89
C ARG A 583 -71.17 -11.43 29.03
N ASP A 584 -69.85 -11.31 28.89
CA ASP A 584 -68.89 -11.77 29.90
C ASP A 584 -69.00 -10.94 31.18
N ASP A 585 -68.85 -11.56 32.35
CA ASP A 585 -68.93 -10.89 33.66
C ASP A 585 -67.86 -9.79 33.82
N ARG A 586 -66.70 -9.96 33.16
CA ARG A 586 -65.57 -9.04 33.25
C ARG A 586 -65.75 -7.88 32.28
N ALA A 587 -65.77 -6.65 32.82
CA ALA A 587 -65.96 -5.43 32.04
C ALA A 587 -64.95 -5.25 30.88
N GLU A 588 -63.68 -5.59 31.10
CA GLU A 588 -62.63 -5.46 30.07
C GLU A 588 -62.84 -6.39 28.86
N HIS A 589 -63.48 -7.55 29.07
CA HIS A 589 -63.86 -8.46 27.98
C HIS A 589 -65.01 -7.88 27.17
N ARG A 590 -66.03 -7.29 27.82
CA ARG A 590 -67.13 -6.63 27.12
C ARG A 590 -66.64 -5.44 26.28
N ILE A 591 -65.71 -4.64 26.81
CA ILE A 591 -65.06 -3.54 26.06
C ILE A 591 -64.29 -4.08 24.86
N SER A 592 -63.47 -5.11 25.05
CA SER A 592 -62.68 -5.70 23.97
C SER A 592 -63.56 -6.38 22.91
N ALA A 593 -64.70 -6.96 23.30
CA ALA A 593 -65.71 -7.49 22.37
C ALA A 593 -66.33 -6.40 21.51
N MET A 594 -66.72 -5.26 22.11
CA MET A 594 -67.21 -4.10 21.35
C MET A 594 -66.14 -3.51 20.43
N TRP A 595 -64.87 -3.52 20.86
CA TRP A 595 -63.75 -3.16 19.99
C TRP A 595 -63.63 -4.14 18.81
N THR A 596 -63.63 -5.45 19.05
CA THR A 596 -63.57 -6.48 18.00
C THR A 596 -64.73 -6.34 17.03
N LEU A 597 -65.97 -6.18 17.52
CA LEU A 597 -67.18 -5.96 16.74
C LEU A 597 -67.02 -4.77 15.78
N ARG A 598 -66.44 -3.67 16.26
CA ARG A 598 -66.13 -2.49 15.43
C ARG A 598 -65.07 -2.77 14.39
N GLN A 599 -64.02 -3.54 14.71
CA GLN A 599 -62.95 -3.88 13.75
C GLN A 599 -63.44 -4.80 12.64
N ILE A 600 -64.32 -5.76 12.95
CA ILE A 600 -64.85 -6.72 11.97
C ILE A 600 -66.07 -6.19 11.20
N GLY A 601 -66.73 -5.13 11.69
CA GLY A 601 -67.92 -4.56 11.07
C GLY A 601 -69.18 -5.43 11.19
N TRP A 602 -69.27 -6.27 12.23
CA TRP A 602 -70.38 -7.21 12.40
C TRP A 602 -71.55 -6.57 13.16
N TRP A 603 -72.26 -5.69 12.46
CA TRP A 603 -73.31 -4.86 13.03
C TRP A 603 -74.60 -5.60 13.41
N GLN A 604 -74.73 -6.89 13.05
CA GLN A 604 -75.88 -7.72 13.47
C GLN A 604 -75.99 -7.86 15.00
N LEU A 605 -74.90 -7.65 15.74
CA LEU A 605 -74.87 -7.70 17.21
C LEU A 605 -75.08 -6.31 17.87
N LEU A 606 -75.50 -5.29 17.13
CA LEU A 606 -75.74 -3.94 17.69
C LEU A 606 -76.79 -3.92 18.81
N GLY A 607 -77.78 -4.82 18.78
CA GLY A 607 -78.77 -4.95 19.85
C GLY A 607 -78.13 -5.25 21.22
N GLU A 608 -77.08 -6.08 21.24
CA GLU A 608 -76.32 -6.35 22.46
C GLU A 608 -75.51 -5.14 22.91
N VAL A 609 -74.95 -4.37 21.98
CA VAL A 609 -74.26 -3.10 22.30
C VAL A 609 -75.25 -2.08 22.89
N GLY A 610 -76.49 -2.03 22.38
CA GLY A 610 -77.59 -1.24 22.94
C GLY A 610 -77.93 -1.62 24.37
N ARG A 611 -78.05 -2.92 24.66
CA ARG A 611 -78.24 -3.45 26.02
C ARG A 611 -77.09 -3.04 26.94
N LEU A 612 -75.84 -3.16 26.48
CA LEU A 612 -74.66 -2.73 27.26
C LEU A 612 -74.63 -1.23 27.52
N ALA A 613 -75.10 -0.40 26.57
CA ALA A 613 -75.20 1.04 26.77
C ALA A 613 -76.23 1.42 27.84
N LYS A 614 -77.34 0.68 27.91
CA LYS A 614 -78.48 0.95 28.78
C LYS A 614 -78.32 0.37 30.19
N ASP A 615 -77.97 -0.92 30.27
CA ASP A 615 -78.19 -1.74 31.47
C ASP A 615 -76.89 -2.29 32.10
N ASP A 616 -75.70 -1.98 31.56
CA ASP A 616 -74.45 -2.51 32.10
C ASP A 616 -74.06 -1.86 33.44
N SER A 617 -73.67 -2.68 34.42
CA SER A 617 -73.27 -2.22 35.76
C SER A 617 -72.00 -1.35 35.74
N ASN A 618 -71.10 -1.52 34.76
CA ASN A 618 -69.85 -0.79 34.67
C ASN A 618 -69.97 0.45 33.75
N ILE A 619 -69.71 1.63 34.33
CA ILE A 619 -69.80 2.94 33.65
C ILE A 619 -68.89 3.01 32.42
N ARG A 620 -67.69 2.42 32.47
CA ARG A 620 -66.75 2.43 31.33
C ARG A 620 -67.31 1.67 30.14
N VAL A 621 -67.96 0.53 30.40
CA VAL A 621 -68.62 -0.29 29.37
C VAL A 621 -69.76 0.50 28.73
N ARG A 622 -70.64 1.11 29.55
CA ARG A 622 -71.76 1.95 29.03
C ARG A 622 -71.26 3.08 28.14
N ARG A 623 -70.23 3.81 28.58
CA ARG A 623 -69.63 4.91 27.81
C ARG A 623 -69.02 4.42 26.50
N TYR A 624 -68.30 3.29 26.53
CA TYR A 624 -67.73 2.72 25.32
C TYR A 624 -68.81 2.25 24.34
N ALA A 625 -69.86 1.59 24.83
CA ALA A 625 -71.01 1.15 24.05
C ALA A 625 -71.72 2.33 23.36
N LEU A 626 -72.00 3.42 24.10
CA LEU A 626 -72.56 4.65 23.54
C LEU A 626 -71.70 5.25 22.44
N ASN A 627 -70.37 5.27 22.61
CA ASN A 627 -69.45 5.75 21.59
C ASN A 627 -69.44 4.86 20.34
N VAL A 628 -69.56 3.53 20.50
CA VAL A 628 -69.68 2.59 19.37
C VAL A 628 -70.99 2.83 18.62
N LEU A 629 -72.12 2.96 19.32
CA LEU A 629 -73.43 3.24 18.71
C LEU A 629 -73.44 4.58 17.98
N LYS A 630 -72.89 5.63 18.59
CA LYS A 630 -72.73 6.94 17.97
C LYS A 630 -71.86 6.85 16.71
N GLY A 631 -70.71 6.17 16.78
CA GLY A 631 -69.84 5.98 15.63
C GLY A 631 -70.51 5.22 14.48
N VAL A 632 -71.40 4.25 14.78
CA VAL A 632 -72.18 3.54 13.75
C VAL A 632 -73.29 4.43 13.17
N ALA A 633 -73.97 5.24 13.99
CA ALA A 633 -74.94 6.23 13.52
C ALA A 633 -74.29 7.28 12.61
N ASP A 634 -73.10 7.76 12.97
CA ASP A 634 -72.32 8.71 12.17
C ASP A 634 -71.87 8.09 10.83
N LEU A 635 -71.45 6.82 10.82
CA LEU A 635 -71.13 6.06 9.60
C LEU A 635 -72.38 5.87 8.71
N SER A 636 -73.53 5.58 9.30
CA SER A 636 -74.80 5.45 8.59
C SER A 636 -75.31 6.78 8.03
N ALA A 637 -75.07 7.89 8.73
CA ALA A 637 -75.40 9.24 8.29
C ALA A 637 -74.47 9.70 7.15
N ALA A 638 -73.16 9.41 7.25
CA ALA A 638 -72.18 9.68 6.20
C ALA A 638 -72.46 8.87 4.92
N ALA A 639 -72.79 7.59 5.04
CA ALA A 639 -73.18 6.75 3.90
C ALA A 639 -74.47 7.24 3.23
N SER A 640 -75.45 7.72 4.02
CA SER A 640 -76.67 8.36 3.50
C SER A 640 -76.37 9.70 2.80
N SER A 641 -75.41 10.48 3.30
CA SER A 641 -74.98 11.76 2.70
C SER A 641 -74.17 11.57 1.40
N GLU A 642 -73.30 10.54 1.31
CA GLU A 642 -72.60 10.18 0.07
C GLU A 642 -73.56 9.62 -0.98
N ALA A 643 -74.55 8.83 -0.58
CA ALA A 643 -75.59 8.32 -1.48
C ALA A 643 -76.52 9.46 -1.98
N ALA A 644 -76.81 10.46 -1.15
CA ALA A 644 -77.53 11.67 -1.55
C ALA A 644 -76.68 12.59 -2.46
N GLY A 645 -75.38 12.74 -2.18
CA GLY A 645 -74.45 13.50 -3.01
C GLY A 645 -74.25 12.90 -4.40
N ARG A 646 -74.16 11.56 -4.51
CA ARG A 646 -74.10 10.85 -5.81
C ARG A 646 -75.41 10.92 -6.61
N LYS A 647 -76.56 11.08 -5.95
CA LYS A 647 -77.85 11.34 -6.62
C LYS A 647 -78.01 12.79 -7.05
N ALA A 648 -77.33 13.74 -6.40
CA ALA A 648 -77.35 15.16 -6.76
C ALA A 648 -76.37 15.50 -7.90
N THR A 649 -75.26 14.76 -8.05
CA THR A 649 -74.34 14.89 -9.19
C THR A 649 -74.68 13.87 -10.27
N GLY A 650 -75.74 14.12 -11.03
CA GLY A 650 -76.05 13.35 -12.24
C GLY A 650 -74.96 13.52 -13.29
N ILE A 651 -74.01 12.59 -13.36
CA ILE A 651 -73.17 12.37 -14.54
C ILE A 651 -73.09 10.86 -14.75
N GLY A 652 -73.89 10.37 -15.70
CA GLY A 652 -73.73 9.03 -16.25
C GLY A 652 -72.46 8.97 -17.07
N VAL A 653 -71.67 7.91 -16.89
CA VAL A 653 -70.67 7.49 -17.87
C VAL A 653 -70.78 5.98 -18.06
N ALA A 654 -70.85 5.63 -19.33
CA ALA A 654 -71.17 4.34 -19.91
C ALA A 654 -70.24 3.20 -19.49
N GLU A 655 -70.84 2.01 -19.45
CA GLU A 655 -70.14 0.72 -19.49
C GLU A 655 -69.27 0.61 -20.74
N THR A 656 -68.03 0.16 -20.57
CA THR A 656 -67.19 -0.38 -21.65
C THR A 656 -66.85 -1.84 -21.31
N PRO A 657 -66.87 -2.75 -22.31
CA PRO A 657 -66.83 -4.19 -22.06
C PRO A 657 -65.40 -4.72 -21.87
N GLY A 658 -65.26 -5.71 -20.98
CA GLY A 658 -63.98 -6.37 -20.66
C GLY A 658 -63.47 -7.31 -21.77
N PRO A 659 -62.16 -7.63 -21.78
CA PRO A 659 -61.54 -8.39 -22.87
C PRO A 659 -61.74 -9.91 -22.73
N ALA A 660 -61.85 -10.55 -23.89
CA ALA A 660 -62.10 -11.97 -24.09
C ALA A 660 -60.98 -12.89 -23.57
N VAL A 661 -61.39 -13.95 -22.90
CA VAL A 661 -60.57 -15.12 -22.53
C VAL A 661 -60.40 -16.01 -23.76
N ARG A 662 -59.17 -16.15 -24.27
CA ARG A 662 -58.80 -17.25 -25.16
C ARG A 662 -58.63 -18.52 -24.33
N ARG A 663 -59.48 -19.52 -24.59
CA ARG A 663 -59.24 -20.92 -24.26
C ARG A 663 -58.26 -21.50 -25.28
N SER A 664 -57.23 -22.19 -24.80
CA SER A 664 -56.51 -23.21 -25.56
C SER A 664 -56.71 -24.55 -24.87
N ALA A 665 -56.95 -25.55 -25.72
CA ALA A 665 -57.09 -26.97 -25.43
C ALA A 665 -55.83 -27.58 -24.80
#